data_AF-A0A2V1DZ31-F1
#
_entry.id   AF-A0A2V1DZ31-F1
#
_cell.length_a   1.000
_cell.length_b   1.000
_cell.length_c   1.000
_cell.angle_alpha   90.00
_cell.angle_beta   90.00
_cell.angle_gamma   90.00
#
_symmetry.space_group_name_H-M   'P 1'
#
loop_
_entity.id
_entity.type
_entity.pdbx_description
1 polymer ?
#
loop_
_entity_poly.entity_id
_entity_poly.type
_entity_poly.pdbx_seq_one_letter_code
_entity_poly.pdbx_strand_id
1 'polypeptide(L)'
;MIPPSNDDSRLRRRRWCILGEACCLLPFSTLLIGAGHSVTFCDSSRFPPHSFRFPFEGTEDLEFHPCYEDFQCARLLLPLDYFNGTYPDETVSIAITKLPAQVPVTDDRYGGPVLINPGGPGGSGVAMALSSAKNLQVVIDPAAGPPWASKDARFYDIIGFDPRGIGFTEPAARCMPDLPTSFSWQLRMSTEGMLGSSDAALGRLWSMAHAHGASCKQALDAEEGPDIKQYMSTASVATDMLRIAEKHAEWVEKKSPIVKDRIDDVDDTDDVKLQYWGFSYGTYLGSTFASMYPDRVGRLVLDGVVNVWDYDNSLGQGSLHDTEKGLMSFYTYCLAAGPEACPLTTSTSSIETIKLRVQSIIESVYHDPITIVSPDHGPEIFTYTDLKSIIFVSLYSPFFVFPFVAQLLAAVETRTGTLFHQIARGTRPTHIYQCPLGNSTTPATTWWTDGNVPPIAILCGDGRDQTSATLSEFHDYWRLLASISPATGAIWSMLRLMCTAWPIKAVYRFGGDDEADANYGAPNGTSHPILWVSNTADPVTPLASGRLMQARFPGSGLLVQDSAGHCSLALPTPCTITRIRDYFQRGELPAQHETCVPPVSAWSLNSTDPASPFYDPELGPPAEENEVRLFETEQRVYEAAAGMQEWAAGHEFLGGGGLVGERARAGGWGDPSYGYRSRFGSVVYGEDDYNDDDDDGDDDDNFPGLSPGS
;
A
#
# COMPACT_ATOMS: atom_id res chain seq x y z
N MET A 1 -56.54 -33.19 -11.85
CA MET A 1 -56.72 -33.96 -10.60
C MET A 1 -55.35 -34.13 -9.97
N ILE A 2 -55.13 -33.59 -8.78
CA ILE A 2 -53.97 -33.92 -7.94
C ILE A 2 -54.54 -34.89 -6.89
N PRO A 3 -53.93 -36.06 -6.63
CA PRO A 3 -52.86 -36.18 -5.60
C PRO A 3 -51.94 -37.42 -5.78
N PRO A 4 -51.09 -37.79 -4.80
CA PRO A 4 -50.17 -36.99 -3.98
C PRO A 4 -48.71 -37.51 -4.02
N SER A 5 -47.83 -36.72 -3.40
CA SER A 5 -46.44 -36.97 -3.03
C SER A 5 -46.21 -38.19 -2.12
N ASN A 6 -45.09 -38.89 -2.33
CA ASN A 6 -44.20 -39.30 -1.24
C ASN A 6 -42.80 -39.69 -1.72
N ASP A 7 -41.88 -39.56 -0.78
CA ASP A 7 -40.45 -39.35 -0.85
C ASP A 7 -39.56 -40.52 -1.31
N ASP A 8 -38.42 -40.09 -1.88
CA ASP A 8 -37.04 -40.53 -1.66
C ASP A 8 -36.63 -42.01 -1.86
N SER A 9 -35.77 -42.25 -2.87
CA SER A 9 -34.41 -42.82 -2.66
C SER A 9 -33.69 -43.19 -3.97
N ARG A 10 -32.62 -42.42 -4.23
CA ARG A 10 -31.30 -42.79 -4.82
C ARG A 10 -31.19 -44.07 -5.66
N LEU A 11 -30.74 -43.93 -6.92
CA LEU A 11 -29.50 -44.57 -7.45
C LEU A 11 -29.17 -44.16 -8.91
N ARG A 12 -28.04 -43.46 -9.04
CA ARG A 12 -27.02 -43.52 -10.11
C ARG A 12 -27.44 -43.41 -11.58
N ARG A 13 -26.95 -42.35 -12.23
CA ARG A 13 -26.08 -42.47 -13.41
C ARG A 13 -25.04 -41.36 -13.44
N ARG A 14 -23.77 -41.77 -13.39
CA ARG A 14 -22.57 -40.97 -13.62
C ARG A 14 -22.55 -40.47 -15.06
N ARG A 15 -22.28 -39.18 -15.26
CA ARG A 15 -21.47 -38.68 -16.37
C ARG A 15 -20.53 -37.61 -15.83
N TRP A 16 -19.30 -37.70 -16.32
CA TRP A 16 -18.14 -36.97 -15.87
C TRP A 16 -18.25 -35.49 -16.28
N CYS A 17 -18.03 -34.58 -15.33
CA CYS A 17 -17.51 -33.25 -15.61
C CYS A 17 -16.27 -33.07 -14.74
N ILE A 18 -15.18 -32.70 -15.40
CA ILE A 18 -13.87 -32.42 -14.85
C ILE A 18 -13.98 -31.10 -14.08
N LEU A 19 -13.63 -31.14 -12.79
CA LEU A 19 -13.51 -29.98 -11.91
C LEU A 19 -12.32 -29.13 -12.37
N GLY A 20 -12.59 -27.88 -12.71
CA GLY A 20 -11.62 -26.80 -12.77
C GLY A 20 -12.06 -25.72 -11.79
N GLU A 21 -11.61 -25.83 -10.55
CA GLU A 21 -11.76 -24.78 -9.52
C GLU A 21 -10.39 -24.13 -9.33
N ALA A 22 -10.27 -22.85 -9.67
CA ALA A 22 -9.13 -22.02 -9.30
C ALA A 22 -9.53 -20.54 -9.15
N CYS A 23 -9.23 -20.03 -7.95
CA CYS A 23 -8.90 -18.65 -7.56
C CYS A 23 -9.98 -17.55 -7.63
N CYS A 24 -9.92 -16.61 -6.66
CA CYS A 24 -9.55 -15.17 -6.77
C CYS A 24 -10.04 -14.36 -5.53
N LEU A 25 -9.17 -13.49 -5.01
CA LEU A 25 -9.05 -12.90 -3.66
C LEU A 25 -9.27 -11.34 -3.60
N LEU A 26 -9.88 -10.85 -2.49
CA LEU A 26 -9.71 -9.62 -1.62
C LEU A 26 -9.59 -8.13 -2.13
N PRO A 27 -10.17 -7.12 -1.40
CA PRO A 27 -9.71 -5.70 -1.39
C PRO A 27 -9.86 -4.83 -0.08
N PHE A 28 -9.14 -3.68 0.02
CA PHE A 28 -9.36 -2.47 0.88
C PHE A 28 -8.94 -1.18 0.12
N SER A 29 -9.46 0.02 0.43
CA SER A 29 -9.02 1.30 -0.19
C SER A 29 -9.17 2.46 0.81
N THR A 30 -8.08 3.13 1.22
CA THR A 30 -8.14 4.23 2.23
C THR A 30 -7.22 5.44 2.00
N LEU A 31 -6.51 5.58 0.87
CA LEU A 31 -5.50 6.66 0.75
C LEU A 31 -5.93 7.95 0.02
N LEU A 32 -7.18 8.05 -0.45
CA LEU A 32 -7.58 9.14 -1.35
C LEU A 32 -8.92 9.75 -1.01
N ILE A 33 -8.94 10.67 -0.05
CA ILE A 33 -10.16 11.41 0.28
C ILE A 33 -9.90 12.90 0.12
N GLY A 34 -9.95 13.27 -1.15
CA GLY A 34 -10.38 14.59 -1.53
C GLY A 34 -10.19 14.95 -3.00
N ALA A 35 -9.52 14.09 -3.77
CA ALA A 35 -9.92 13.92 -5.15
C ALA A 35 -10.74 12.66 -5.31
N GLY A 36 -11.89 12.84 -5.95
CA GLY A 36 -13.00 11.91 -5.98
C GLY A 36 -12.74 10.52 -6.53
N HIS A 37 -13.82 9.76 -6.42
CA HIS A 37 -14.00 8.35 -6.80
C HIS A 37 -13.15 7.40 -5.98
N SER A 38 -13.67 7.03 -4.80
CA SER A 38 -13.56 5.62 -4.41
C SER A 38 -14.46 4.85 -5.38
N VAL A 39 -13.90 3.87 -6.08
CA VAL A 39 -14.59 2.84 -6.83
C VAL A 39 -14.52 1.63 -5.91
N THR A 40 -15.65 1.09 -5.49
CA THR A 40 -15.72 0.01 -4.48
C THR A 40 -16.67 -1.02 -5.03
N PHE A 41 -16.23 -2.27 -5.21
CA PHE A 41 -17.06 -3.34 -5.76
C PHE A 41 -17.78 -4.14 -4.64
N CYS A 42 -19.05 -4.52 -4.85
CA CYS A 42 -19.81 -5.50 -4.06
C CYS A 42 -20.01 -6.74 -4.92
N ASP A 43 -19.34 -7.84 -4.60
CA ASP A 43 -19.78 -9.19 -4.96
C ASP A 43 -19.77 -10.06 -3.70
N SER A 44 -20.94 -10.54 -3.31
CA SER A 44 -21.23 -11.19 -2.03
C SER A 44 -20.73 -12.64 -1.92
N SER A 45 -20.04 -13.16 -2.93
CA SER A 45 -19.71 -14.58 -3.04
C SER A 45 -18.33 -15.00 -2.49
N ARG A 46 -17.43 -14.07 -2.12
CA ARG A 46 -16.04 -14.39 -1.71
C ARG A 46 -15.46 -13.55 -0.56
N PHE A 47 -16.30 -13.09 0.35
CA PHE A 47 -15.82 -12.63 1.66
C PHE A 47 -15.28 -13.85 2.44
N PRO A 48 -14.36 -13.71 3.44
CA PRO A 48 -14.42 -14.64 4.57
C PRO A 48 -15.89 -14.66 5.00
N PRO A 49 -16.46 -15.80 5.40
CA PRO A 49 -17.91 -15.90 5.61
C PRO A 49 -18.34 -14.66 6.37
N HIS A 50 -19.38 -14.00 5.83
CA HIS A 50 -20.03 -12.75 6.26
C HIS A 50 -20.39 -12.77 7.77
N SER A 51 -19.43 -13.06 8.62
CA SER A 51 -19.62 -13.71 9.91
C SER A 51 -18.37 -13.71 10.78
N PHE A 52 -17.14 -13.56 10.26
CA PHE A 52 -15.99 -13.45 11.17
C PHE A 52 -15.95 -12.06 11.80
N ARG A 53 -16.32 -12.05 13.07
CA ARG A 53 -16.12 -10.98 14.03
C ARG A 53 -14.85 -11.31 14.81
N PHE A 54 -14.34 -10.40 15.59
CA PHE A 54 -13.62 -10.81 16.81
C PHE A 54 -14.72 -11.17 17.81
N PRO A 55 -15.18 -12.44 17.95
CA PRO A 55 -16.32 -12.78 18.81
C PRO A 55 -15.96 -12.80 20.30
N PHE A 56 -14.70 -12.53 20.62
CA PHE A 56 -14.13 -12.55 21.96
C PHE A 56 -13.86 -11.12 22.43
N GLU A 57 -14.04 -10.90 23.73
CA GLU A 57 -13.76 -9.62 24.38
C GLU A 57 -12.26 -9.37 24.48
N GLY A 58 -11.87 -8.12 24.73
CA GLY A 58 -10.48 -7.78 25.01
C GLY A 58 -10.01 -8.34 26.35
N THR A 59 -8.76 -8.74 26.42
CA THR A 59 -8.08 -9.20 27.64
C THR A 59 -6.82 -8.39 27.90
N GLU A 60 -6.39 -8.27 29.16
CA GLU A 60 -5.14 -7.58 29.53
C GLU A 60 -3.88 -8.34 29.07
N ASP A 61 -3.99 -9.67 28.97
CA ASP A 61 -2.96 -10.55 28.42
C ASP A 61 -3.33 -10.99 27.01
N LEU A 62 -2.34 -11.30 26.17
CA LEU A 62 -2.61 -11.81 24.82
C LEU A 62 -3.18 -13.24 24.86
N GLU A 63 -4.42 -13.37 24.40
CA GLU A 63 -5.08 -14.65 24.18
C GLU A 63 -5.34 -14.87 22.69
N PHE A 64 -4.47 -15.65 22.04
CA PHE A 64 -4.59 -15.98 20.62
C PHE A 64 -5.58 -17.12 20.38
N HIS A 65 -6.58 -16.85 19.53
CA HIS A 65 -7.57 -17.82 19.07
C HIS A 65 -7.38 -18.13 17.58
N PRO A 66 -7.59 -19.38 17.13
CA PRO A 66 -7.60 -19.68 15.70
C PRO A 66 -8.62 -18.82 14.93
N CYS A 67 -8.19 -18.22 13.83
CA CYS A 67 -9.03 -17.45 12.92
C CYS A 67 -8.52 -17.61 11.48
N TYR A 68 -9.40 -17.45 10.50
CA TYR A 68 -9.02 -17.37 9.07
C TYR A 68 -7.98 -18.43 8.61
N GLU A 69 -8.28 -19.72 8.79
CA GLU A 69 -7.39 -20.85 8.45
C GLU A 69 -6.05 -20.82 9.21
N ASP A 70 -5.02 -20.19 8.62
CA ASP A 70 -3.63 -20.22 9.08
C ASP A 70 -3.31 -19.13 10.13
N PHE A 71 -4.28 -18.31 10.50
CA PHE A 71 -4.07 -17.14 11.37
C PHE A 71 -4.51 -17.39 12.81
N GLN A 72 -4.03 -16.52 13.69
CA GLN A 72 -4.44 -16.41 15.07
C GLN A 72 -4.83 -14.96 15.36
N CYS A 73 -5.95 -14.75 16.04
CA CYS A 73 -6.50 -13.42 16.32
C CYS A 73 -6.61 -13.21 17.83
N ALA A 74 -6.43 -11.97 18.28
CA ALA A 74 -6.55 -11.57 19.68
C ALA A 74 -7.11 -10.15 19.80
N ARG A 75 -7.71 -9.83 20.94
CA ARG A 75 -8.06 -8.45 21.34
C ARG A 75 -7.27 -8.10 22.60
N LEU A 76 -6.39 -7.11 22.52
CA LEU A 76 -5.57 -6.69 23.65
C LEU A 76 -6.14 -5.39 24.25
N LEU A 77 -6.50 -5.42 25.53
CA LEU A 77 -6.87 -4.22 26.27
C LEU A 77 -5.60 -3.46 26.66
N LEU A 78 -5.53 -2.21 26.21
CA LEU A 78 -4.46 -1.28 26.55
C LEU A 78 -5.06 0.01 27.14
N PRO A 79 -4.29 0.79 27.91
CA PRO A 79 -4.73 2.11 28.37
C PRO A 79 -5.09 3.05 27.21
N LEU A 80 -6.21 3.75 27.36
CA LEU A 80 -6.60 4.81 26.41
C LEU A 80 -5.67 6.03 26.53
N ASP A 81 -5.37 6.43 27.78
CA ASP A 81 -4.55 7.61 28.11
C ASP A 81 -3.23 7.21 28.77
N TYR A 82 -2.12 7.33 28.04
CA TYR A 82 -0.78 7.06 28.56
C TYR A 82 -0.07 8.27 29.16
N PHE A 83 -0.46 9.49 28.79
CA PHE A 83 0.40 10.66 28.95
C PHE A 83 -0.12 11.67 29.96
N ASN A 84 -1.44 11.86 30.03
CA ASN A 84 -2.06 12.86 30.90
C ASN A 84 -2.69 12.22 32.15
N GLY A 85 -3.03 10.92 32.09
CA GLY A 85 -3.64 10.18 33.19
C GLY A 85 -4.99 10.77 33.63
N THR A 86 -5.67 11.51 32.76
CA THR A 86 -7.00 12.09 33.03
C THR A 86 -8.06 11.00 33.09
N TYR A 87 -7.87 9.94 32.29
CA TYR A 87 -8.74 8.77 32.25
C TYR A 87 -7.93 7.49 32.43
N PRO A 88 -7.41 7.23 33.66
CA PRO A 88 -6.45 6.16 33.92
C PRO A 88 -7.06 4.76 33.84
N ASP A 89 -8.38 4.64 34.02
CA ASP A 89 -9.11 3.37 34.01
C ASP A 89 -9.77 3.06 32.65
N GLU A 90 -9.68 3.99 31.69
CA GLU A 90 -10.30 3.84 30.37
C GLU A 90 -9.35 3.10 29.42
N THR A 91 -9.93 2.22 28.60
CA THR A 91 -9.16 1.29 27.78
C THR A 91 -9.53 1.35 26.31
N VAL A 92 -8.58 0.92 25.47
CA VAL A 92 -8.78 0.63 24.06
C VAL A 92 -8.56 -0.85 23.82
N SER A 93 -9.44 -1.49 23.06
CA SER A 93 -9.37 -2.90 22.72
C SER A 93 -8.79 -3.07 21.33
N ILE A 94 -7.47 -3.25 21.27
CA ILE A 94 -6.69 -3.35 20.03
C ILE A 94 -6.92 -4.71 19.36
N ALA A 95 -7.37 -4.69 18.11
CA ALA A 95 -7.53 -5.89 17.31
C ALA A 95 -6.19 -6.32 16.67
N ILE A 96 -5.84 -7.59 16.84
CA ILE A 96 -4.56 -8.15 16.42
C ILE A 96 -4.80 -9.42 15.61
N THR A 97 -4.08 -9.56 14.50
CA THR A 97 -4.03 -10.76 13.67
C THR A 97 -2.59 -11.17 13.45
N LYS A 98 -2.31 -12.46 13.65
CA LYS A 98 -0.98 -13.04 13.61
C LYS A 98 -0.94 -14.21 12.64
N LEU A 99 0.00 -14.18 11.71
CA LEU A 99 0.47 -15.37 11.02
C LEU A 99 1.61 -15.99 11.85
N PRO A 100 1.45 -17.20 12.39
CA PRO A 100 2.50 -17.85 13.16
C PRO A 100 3.77 -18.10 12.33
N ALA A 101 4.92 -18.09 12.98
CA ALA A 101 6.19 -18.53 12.44
C ALA A 101 6.12 -19.98 11.94
N GLN A 102 6.93 -20.32 10.95
CA GLN A 102 7.02 -21.69 10.41
C GLN A 102 7.62 -22.70 11.41
N VAL A 103 8.18 -22.22 12.52
CA VAL A 103 8.68 -23.03 13.63
C VAL A 103 7.87 -22.76 14.90
N PRO A 104 7.71 -23.74 15.80
CA PRO A 104 7.10 -23.50 17.10
C PRO A 104 7.88 -22.46 17.90
N VAL A 105 7.20 -21.74 18.80
CA VAL A 105 7.83 -20.78 19.73
C VAL A 105 8.92 -21.40 20.61
N THR A 106 8.94 -22.73 20.75
CA THR A 106 9.95 -23.49 21.50
C THR A 106 11.23 -23.76 20.71
N ASP A 107 11.26 -23.53 19.40
CA ASP A 107 12.42 -23.75 18.53
C ASP A 107 13.45 -22.62 18.72
N ASP A 108 14.73 -22.96 18.82
CA ASP A 108 15.85 -22.02 18.99
C ASP A 108 15.94 -21.00 17.83
N ARG A 109 15.30 -21.28 16.69
CA ARG A 109 15.25 -20.42 15.51
C ARG A 109 14.02 -19.51 15.48
N TYR A 110 13.17 -19.54 16.51
CA TYR A 110 12.05 -18.61 16.60
C TYR A 110 12.57 -17.17 16.74
N GLY A 111 12.27 -16.33 15.75
CA GLY A 111 12.78 -14.97 15.63
C GLY A 111 11.94 -13.91 16.35
N GLY A 112 10.81 -14.28 16.94
CA GLY A 112 9.90 -13.33 17.61
C GLY A 112 8.88 -12.68 16.67
N PRO A 113 8.11 -11.71 17.18
CA PRO A 113 7.07 -11.02 16.43
C PRO A 113 7.62 -9.85 15.60
N VAL A 114 7.24 -9.78 14.32
CA VAL A 114 7.42 -8.61 13.46
C VAL A 114 6.07 -7.92 13.27
N LEU A 115 5.94 -6.71 13.81
CA LEU A 115 4.75 -5.90 13.66
C LEU A 115 4.73 -5.24 12.27
N ILE A 116 3.59 -5.26 11.58
CA ILE A 116 3.43 -4.65 10.25
C ILE A 116 2.40 -3.53 10.28
N ASN A 117 2.63 -2.48 9.49
CA ASN A 117 1.68 -1.39 9.32
C ASN A 117 1.65 -0.90 7.86
N PRO A 118 0.47 -0.82 7.23
CA PRO A 118 0.34 -0.42 5.83
C PRO A 118 0.47 1.09 5.60
N GLY A 119 0.45 1.90 6.66
CA GLY A 119 0.41 3.35 6.54
C GLY A 119 -1.01 3.91 6.39
N GLY A 120 -1.16 4.88 5.49
CA GLY A 120 -2.37 5.70 5.36
C GLY A 120 -2.11 7.16 5.74
N PRO A 121 -2.33 7.58 7.01
CA PRO A 121 -2.82 6.83 8.17
C PRO A 121 -4.23 6.28 7.99
N GLY A 122 -4.74 5.49 8.94
CA GLY A 122 -6.08 4.90 8.86
C GLY A 122 -6.14 3.52 8.21
N GLY A 123 -5.02 2.98 7.72
CA GLY A 123 -4.94 1.62 7.19
C GLY A 123 -5.06 0.55 8.29
N SER A 124 -5.80 -0.52 8.00
CA SER A 124 -5.96 -1.67 8.91
C SER A 124 -4.76 -2.62 8.81
N GLY A 125 -4.00 -2.77 9.90
CA GLY A 125 -2.93 -3.76 9.96
C GLY A 125 -3.46 -5.19 10.02
N VAL A 126 -4.66 -5.41 10.59
CA VAL A 126 -5.34 -6.72 10.52
C VAL A 126 -5.61 -7.11 9.06
N ALA A 127 -6.14 -6.19 8.26
CA ALA A 127 -6.38 -6.42 6.84
C ALA A 127 -5.07 -6.71 6.09
N MET A 128 -4.01 -5.94 6.36
CA MET A 128 -2.68 -6.19 5.78
C MET A 128 -2.13 -7.56 6.16
N ALA A 129 -2.31 -8.01 7.41
CA ALA A 129 -1.86 -9.35 7.81
C ALA A 129 -2.59 -10.45 7.04
N LEU A 130 -3.91 -10.40 6.97
CA LEU A 130 -4.72 -11.41 6.30
C LEU A 130 -4.41 -11.55 4.80
N SER A 131 -3.92 -10.47 4.19
CA SER A 131 -3.71 -10.39 2.74
C SER A 131 -2.24 -10.53 2.33
N SER A 132 -1.30 -10.04 3.14
CA SER A 132 0.12 -9.94 2.77
C SER A 132 1.09 -10.61 3.74
N ALA A 133 0.67 -11.04 4.94
CA ALA A 133 1.60 -11.63 5.91
C ALA A 133 2.37 -12.83 5.37
N LYS A 134 1.75 -13.69 4.55
CA LYS A 134 2.43 -14.85 3.95
C LYS A 134 3.57 -14.41 3.02
N ASN A 135 3.33 -13.38 2.21
CA ASN A 135 4.35 -12.86 1.29
C ASN A 135 5.47 -12.15 2.06
N LEU A 136 5.13 -11.35 3.07
CA LEU A 136 6.11 -10.69 3.94
C LEU A 136 6.94 -11.72 4.72
N GLN A 137 6.34 -12.79 5.20
CA GLN A 137 7.04 -13.91 5.85
C GLN A 137 8.03 -14.57 4.89
N VAL A 138 7.66 -14.80 3.62
CA VAL A 138 8.59 -15.32 2.59
C VAL A 138 9.78 -14.40 2.33
N VAL A 139 9.59 -13.08 2.42
CA VAL A 139 10.70 -12.13 2.29
C VAL A 139 11.67 -12.29 3.43
N ILE A 140 11.20 -12.30 4.68
CA ILE A 140 12.09 -12.17 5.85
C ILE A 140 12.57 -13.50 6.42
N ASP A 141 11.84 -14.60 6.23
CA ASP A 141 12.26 -15.94 6.63
C ASP A 141 13.42 -16.45 5.74
N PRO A 142 14.20 -17.45 6.19
CA PRO A 142 15.18 -18.11 5.35
C PRO A 142 14.50 -18.75 4.14
N ALA A 143 15.19 -18.70 3.00
CA ALA A 143 14.68 -19.28 1.76
C ALA A 143 14.49 -20.82 1.87
N ALA A 144 15.29 -21.48 2.71
CA ALA A 144 15.12 -22.88 3.05
C ALA A 144 14.09 -23.05 4.18
N GLY A 145 13.14 -23.98 4.01
CA GLY A 145 12.17 -24.30 5.06
C GLY A 145 12.81 -24.94 6.31
N PRO A 146 12.07 -25.06 7.43
CA PRO A 146 12.61 -25.47 8.72
C PRO A 146 13.48 -26.75 8.74
N PRO A 147 13.19 -27.82 7.97
CA PRO A 147 14.05 -29.02 7.97
C PRO A 147 15.44 -28.80 7.36
N TRP A 148 15.60 -27.77 6.52
CA TRP A 148 16.81 -27.53 5.72
C TRP A 148 17.48 -26.18 6.02
N ALA A 149 16.83 -25.33 6.81
CA ALA A 149 17.40 -24.06 7.27
C ALA A 149 18.59 -24.28 8.21
N SER A 150 19.54 -23.32 8.21
CA SER A 150 20.66 -23.32 9.14
C SER A 150 20.18 -23.18 10.59
N LYS A 151 21.05 -23.52 11.55
CA LYS A 151 20.76 -23.35 12.98
C LYS A 151 20.64 -21.88 13.40
N ASP A 152 21.32 -21.00 12.67
CA ASP A 152 21.33 -19.56 12.95
C ASP A 152 20.20 -18.81 12.24
N ALA A 153 19.41 -19.50 11.41
CA ALA A 153 18.26 -18.92 10.75
C ALA A 153 17.19 -18.47 11.77
N ARG A 154 16.37 -17.51 11.37
CA ARG A 154 15.27 -16.98 12.17
C ARG A 154 13.95 -17.05 11.42
N PHE A 155 12.89 -17.50 12.09
CA PHE A 155 11.53 -17.59 11.54
C PHE A 155 10.59 -16.74 12.38
N TYR A 156 9.77 -15.90 11.73
CA TYR A 156 9.06 -14.83 12.42
C TYR A 156 7.55 -15.03 12.46
N ASP A 157 6.94 -14.66 13.59
CA ASP A 157 5.50 -14.35 13.63
C ASP A 157 5.30 -13.02 12.88
N ILE A 158 4.35 -12.94 11.96
CA ILE A 158 3.95 -11.66 11.34
C ILE A 158 2.66 -11.18 11.99
N ILE A 159 2.70 -10.01 12.62
CA ILE A 159 1.59 -9.47 13.40
C ILE A 159 1.11 -8.16 12.78
N GLY A 160 -0.12 -8.15 12.29
CA GLY A 160 -0.84 -6.94 11.96
C GLY A 160 -1.79 -6.55 13.08
N PHE A 161 -1.85 -5.26 13.40
CA PHE A 161 -2.79 -4.72 14.38
C PHE A 161 -3.51 -3.51 13.80
N ASP A 162 -4.75 -3.30 14.20
CA ASP A 162 -5.47 -2.08 13.88
C ASP A 162 -5.18 -1.04 14.97
N PRO A 163 -4.57 0.11 14.64
CA PRO A 163 -4.34 1.14 15.65
C PRO A 163 -5.66 1.62 16.28
N ARG A 164 -5.57 2.25 17.45
CA ARG A 164 -6.70 2.91 18.13
C ARG A 164 -7.61 3.67 17.16
N GLY A 165 -8.92 3.43 17.26
CA GLY A 165 -9.95 4.06 16.42
C GLY A 165 -10.05 3.54 14.98
N ILE A 166 -9.19 2.60 14.54
CA ILE A 166 -9.17 2.04 13.19
C ILE A 166 -9.78 0.63 13.18
N GLY A 167 -10.50 0.31 12.11
CA GLY A 167 -10.83 -1.06 11.76
C GLY A 167 -11.62 -1.81 12.84
N PHE A 168 -11.08 -2.96 13.29
CA PHE A 168 -11.69 -3.82 14.31
C PHE A 168 -11.40 -3.34 15.73
N THR A 169 -10.53 -2.35 15.92
CA THR A 169 -10.20 -1.81 17.24
C THR A 169 -11.35 -0.96 17.78
N GLU A 170 -11.65 -1.14 19.06
CA GLU A 170 -12.76 -0.46 19.73
C GLU A 170 -12.26 0.41 20.88
N PRO A 171 -12.88 1.58 21.12
CA PRO A 171 -13.99 2.16 20.34
C PRO A 171 -13.54 2.67 18.96
N ALA A 172 -14.45 2.62 17.97
CA ALA A 172 -14.20 3.11 16.62
C ALA A 172 -14.36 4.64 16.54
N ALA A 173 -13.54 5.31 15.74
CA ALA A 173 -13.65 6.76 15.55
C ALA A 173 -14.84 7.11 14.64
N ARG A 174 -15.80 7.89 15.14
CA ARG A 174 -17.00 8.30 14.40
C ARG A 174 -17.29 9.78 14.56
N CYS A 175 -17.91 10.37 13.53
CA CYS A 175 -18.40 11.74 13.51
C CYS A 175 -19.88 11.87 13.16
N MET A 176 -20.50 10.78 12.69
CA MET A 176 -21.87 10.73 12.22
C MET A 176 -22.68 9.76 13.10
N PRO A 177 -24.00 9.99 13.26
CA PRO A 177 -24.83 9.19 14.16
C PRO A 177 -25.01 7.73 13.71
N ASP A 178 -24.92 7.48 12.40
CA ASP A 178 -25.11 6.17 11.80
C ASP A 178 -24.44 6.05 10.42
N LEU A 179 -24.23 4.80 9.98
CA LEU A 179 -23.56 4.49 8.71
C LEU A 179 -24.31 5.01 7.47
N PRO A 180 -25.66 4.93 7.36
CA PRO A 180 -26.37 5.54 6.23
C PRO A 180 -26.09 7.04 6.08
N THR A 181 -26.05 7.78 7.21
CA THR A 181 -25.77 9.21 7.20
C THR A 181 -24.33 9.48 6.77
N SER A 182 -23.38 8.69 7.28
CA SER A 182 -21.97 8.77 6.91
C SER A 182 -21.74 8.47 5.41
N PHE A 183 -22.38 7.41 4.88
CA PHE A 183 -22.38 7.07 3.46
C PHE A 183 -22.94 8.21 2.59
N SER A 184 -24.11 8.74 2.96
CA SER A 184 -24.77 9.82 2.22
C SER A 184 -23.89 11.08 2.16
N TRP A 185 -23.20 11.38 3.26
CA TRP A 185 -22.25 12.48 3.32
C TRP A 185 -21.03 12.26 2.41
N GLN A 186 -20.44 11.07 2.45
CA GLN A 186 -19.32 10.69 1.59
C GLN A 186 -19.69 10.78 0.11
N LEU A 187 -20.87 10.26 -0.27
CA LEU A 187 -21.38 10.37 -1.63
C LEU A 187 -21.45 11.84 -2.06
N ARG A 188 -22.03 12.70 -1.22
CA ARG A 188 -22.12 14.13 -1.50
C ARG A 188 -20.74 14.78 -1.70
N MET A 189 -19.78 14.50 -0.82
CA MET A 189 -18.39 15.00 -0.96
C MET A 189 -17.77 14.52 -2.27
N SER A 190 -17.90 13.23 -2.58
CA SER A 190 -17.29 12.64 -3.78
C SER A 190 -17.83 13.25 -5.09
N THR A 191 -19.13 13.59 -5.12
CA THR A 191 -19.77 14.20 -6.31
C THR A 191 -19.32 15.64 -6.59
N GLU A 192 -18.76 16.35 -5.61
CA GLU A 192 -18.17 17.68 -5.86
C GLU A 192 -16.81 17.59 -6.58
N GLY A 193 -16.19 16.41 -6.57
CA GLY A 193 -14.89 16.15 -7.17
C GLY A 193 -13.72 16.67 -6.34
N MET A 194 -12.60 16.94 -7.02
CA MET A 194 -11.39 17.47 -6.40
C MET A 194 -11.27 19.00 -6.48
N LEU A 195 -10.30 19.57 -5.77
CA LEU A 195 -9.96 20.99 -5.95
C LEU A 195 -9.65 21.29 -7.43
N GLY A 196 -10.25 22.34 -7.96
CA GLY A 196 -10.11 22.72 -9.37
C GLY A 196 -10.95 21.91 -10.35
N SER A 197 -11.87 21.05 -9.89
CA SER A 197 -12.82 20.35 -10.78
C SER A 197 -13.94 21.26 -11.31
N SER A 198 -14.18 22.37 -10.64
CA SER A 198 -15.04 23.47 -11.09
C SER A 198 -14.65 24.76 -10.36
N ASP A 199 -15.18 25.89 -10.83
CA ASP A 199 -15.04 27.20 -10.16
C ASP A 199 -15.64 27.23 -8.75
N ALA A 200 -16.68 26.43 -8.52
CA ALA A 200 -17.37 26.32 -7.24
C ALA A 200 -16.79 25.24 -6.30
N ALA A 201 -15.92 24.34 -6.78
CA ALA A 201 -15.42 23.20 -6.01
C ALA A 201 -14.75 23.63 -4.70
N LEU A 202 -13.85 24.62 -4.75
CA LEU A 202 -13.12 25.10 -3.57
C LEU A 202 -14.06 25.58 -2.46
N GLY A 203 -15.01 26.47 -2.78
CA GLY A 203 -15.93 27.01 -1.77
C GLY A 203 -16.87 25.96 -1.19
N ARG A 204 -17.29 24.98 -2.01
CA ARG A 204 -18.15 23.88 -1.56
C ARG A 204 -17.39 22.89 -0.68
N LEU A 205 -16.24 22.41 -1.13
CA LEU A 205 -15.40 21.48 -0.37
C LEU A 205 -14.94 22.10 0.95
N TRP A 206 -14.59 23.39 0.97
CA TRP A 206 -14.32 24.14 2.21
C TRP A 206 -15.50 24.09 3.19
N SER A 207 -16.69 24.49 2.73
CA SER A 207 -17.89 24.52 3.57
C SER A 207 -18.26 23.12 4.08
N MET A 208 -18.04 22.09 3.26
CA MET A 208 -18.32 20.71 3.63
C MET A 208 -17.29 20.17 4.62
N ALA A 209 -15.99 20.47 4.47
CA ALA A 209 -14.98 20.12 5.46
C ALA A 209 -15.33 20.70 6.84
N HIS A 210 -15.70 21.99 6.91
CA HIS A 210 -16.15 22.63 8.14
C HIS A 210 -17.43 22.02 8.72
N ALA A 211 -18.40 21.64 7.89
CA ALA A 211 -19.60 20.94 8.35
C ALA A 211 -19.27 19.56 8.94
N HIS A 212 -18.38 18.81 8.30
CA HIS A 212 -17.93 17.51 8.79
C HIS A 212 -17.19 17.64 10.14
N GLY A 213 -16.24 18.57 10.23
CA GLY A 213 -15.52 18.82 11.47
C GLY A 213 -16.41 19.29 12.62
N ALA A 214 -17.42 20.13 12.34
CA ALA A 214 -18.43 20.50 13.33
C ALA A 214 -19.25 19.30 13.79
N SER A 215 -19.60 18.36 12.90
CA SER A 215 -20.27 17.10 13.27
C SER A 215 -19.38 16.24 14.18
N CYS A 216 -18.08 16.14 13.87
CA CYS A 216 -17.13 15.45 14.75
C CYS A 216 -17.06 16.08 16.15
N LYS A 217 -17.06 17.41 16.22
CA LYS A 217 -17.09 18.14 17.51
C LYS A 217 -18.38 17.89 18.27
N GLN A 218 -19.51 17.91 17.58
CA GLN A 218 -20.79 17.60 18.19
C GLN A 218 -20.82 16.17 18.73
N ALA A 219 -20.26 15.20 18.01
CA ALA A 219 -20.14 13.82 18.49
C ALA A 219 -19.26 13.72 19.75
N LEU A 220 -18.13 14.44 19.78
CA LEU A 220 -17.28 14.57 20.97
C LEU A 220 -18.03 15.18 22.16
N ASP A 221 -18.83 16.23 21.92
CA ASP A 221 -19.55 16.96 22.98
C ASP A 221 -20.85 16.27 23.43
N ALA A 222 -21.26 15.18 22.76
CA ALA A 222 -22.51 14.49 23.03
C ALA A 222 -22.44 13.55 24.26
N GLU A 223 -21.23 13.11 24.63
CA GLU A 223 -20.99 12.19 25.73
C GLU A 223 -20.00 12.79 26.73
N GLU A 224 -20.23 12.59 28.03
CA GLU A 224 -19.25 12.94 29.06
C GLU A 224 -18.19 11.84 29.14
N GLY A 225 -16.92 12.17 28.95
CA GLY A 225 -15.82 11.18 29.02
C GLY A 225 -14.75 11.41 27.95
N PRO A 226 -13.80 10.46 27.81
CA PRO A 226 -12.81 10.52 26.75
C PRO A 226 -13.40 10.08 25.41
N ASP A 227 -13.05 10.78 24.34
CA ASP A 227 -13.37 10.35 22.98
C ASP A 227 -12.09 9.86 22.29
N ILE A 228 -12.17 8.70 21.64
CA ILE A 228 -11.04 8.07 20.94
C ILE A 228 -10.31 9.03 20.00
N LYS A 229 -11.02 9.95 19.32
CA LYS A 229 -10.44 10.93 18.39
C LYS A 229 -9.40 11.85 19.05
N GLN A 230 -9.43 12.01 20.37
CA GLN A 230 -8.43 12.78 21.11
C GLN A 230 -7.17 11.97 21.45
N TYR A 231 -7.23 10.64 21.34
CA TYR A 231 -6.15 9.76 21.78
C TYR A 231 -5.45 9.05 20.62
N MET A 232 -5.81 9.35 19.37
CA MET A 232 -5.35 8.68 18.14
C MET A 232 -4.00 9.15 17.59
N SER A 233 -3.28 10.05 18.26
CA SER A 233 -1.98 10.50 17.78
C SER A 233 -0.99 9.35 17.65
N THR A 234 -0.05 9.49 16.71
CA THR A 234 1.02 8.53 16.42
C THR A 234 1.80 8.15 17.68
N ALA A 235 2.01 9.11 18.59
CA ALA A 235 2.68 8.89 19.85
C ALA A 235 2.00 7.82 20.71
N SER A 236 0.67 7.87 20.83
CA SER A 236 -0.08 6.85 21.57
C SER A 236 -0.02 5.49 20.88
N VAL A 237 -0.05 5.46 19.55
CA VAL A 237 0.10 4.22 18.76
C VAL A 237 1.50 3.63 18.91
N ALA A 238 2.55 4.47 18.98
CA ALA A 238 3.92 4.01 19.24
C ALA A 238 4.03 3.35 20.62
N THR A 239 3.37 3.91 21.64
CA THR A 239 3.26 3.25 22.95
C THR A 239 2.46 1.95 22.87
N ASP A 240 1.36 1.90 22.10
CA ASP A 240 0.62 0.65 21.88
C ASP A 240 1.52 -0.43 21.26
N MET A 241 2.37 -0.08 20.28
CA MET A 241 3.34 -1.01 19.68
C MET A 241 4.32 -1.57 20.70
N LEU A 242 4.82 -0.73 21.62
CA LEU A 242 5.67 -1.19 22.72
C LEU A 242 4.94 -2.20 23.60
N ARG A 243 3.70 -1.89 24.00
CA ARG A 243 2.89 -2.77 24.85
C ARG A 243 2.53 -4.08 24.16
N ILE A 244 2.25 -4.06 22.85
CA ILE A 244 2.02 -5.28 22.07
C ILE A 244 3.27 -6.17 22.08
N ALA A 245 4.46 -5.60 21.91
CA ALA A 245 5.71 -6.35 21.95
C ALA A 245 5.95 -6.98 23.34
N GLU A 246 5.78 -6.20 24.41
CA GLU A 246 5.91 -6.67 25.80
C GLU A 246 4.91 -7.79 26.12
N LYS A 247 3.64 -7.59 25.76
CA LYS A 247 2.59 -8.60 26.00
C LYS A 247 2.77 -9.86 25.17
N HIS A 248 3.38 -9.75 23.99
CA HIS A 248 3.74 -10.92 23.19
C HIS A 248 4.90 -11.68 23.83
N ALA A 249 5.92 -10.99 24.34
CA ALA A 249 7.02 -11.62 25.07
C ALA A 249 6.52 -12.39 26.31
N GLU A 250 5.63 -11.78 27.11
CA GLU A 250 4.97 -12.45 28.24
C GLU A 250 4.19 -13.70 27.79
N TRP A 251 3.47 -13.62 26.66
CA TRP A 251 2.74 -14.75 26.10
C TRP A 251 3.68 -15.89 25.68
N VAL A 252 4.83 -15.57 25.06
CA VAL A 252 5.85 -16.56 24.68
C VAL A 252 6.43 -17.24 25.91
N GLU A 253 6.79 -16.48 26.96
CA GLU A 253 7.33 -17.01 28.21
C GLU A 253 6.36 -18.00 28.88
N LYS A 254 5.06 -17.65 28.93
CA LYS A 254 4.00 -18.55 29.43
C LYS A 254 3.87 -19.84 28.63
N LYS A 255 4.14 -19.83 27.32
CA LYS A 255 4.08 -21.00 26.44
C LYS A 255 5.33 -21.87 26.51
N SER A 256 6.49 -21.27 26.80
CA SER A 256 7.75 -21.98 26.89
C SER A 256 8.69 -21.29 27.89
N PRO A 257 8.76 -21.79 29.14
CA PRO A 257 9.69 -21.26 30.15
C PRO A 257 11.16 -21.36 29.73
N ILE A 258 11.48 -22.19 28.73
CA ILE A 258 12.83 -22.38 28.17
C ILE A 258 13.24 -21.21 27.26
N VAL A 259 12.27 -20.43 26.77
CA VAL A 259 12.51 -19.31 25.82
C VAL A 259 12.90 -18.01 26.53
N LYS A 260 12.69 -17.93 27.86
CA LYS A 260 13.04 -16.78 28.70
C LYS A 260 14.51 -16.33 28.53
N ASP A 261 15.44 -17.27 28.36
CA ASP A 261 16.88 -16.98 28.29
C ASP A 261 17.39 -16.62 26.86
N ARG A 262 16.53 -16.53 25.84
CA ARG A 262 16.95 -16.67 24.42
C ARG A 262 16.54 -15.57 23.45
N ILE A 263 15.49 -14.83 23.77
CA ILE A 263 15.24 -13.54 23.15
C ILE A 263 16.14 -12.59 23.92
N ASP A 264 17.09 -11.91 23.25
CA ASP A 264 18.02 -10.99 23.91
C ASP A 264 17.25 -10.09 24.90
N ASP A 265 17.58 -10.23 26.20
CA ASP A 265 17.05 -9.49 27.35
C ASP A 265 15.57 -9.72 27.79
N VAL A 266 15.11 -10.96 28.01
CA VAL A 266 13.81 -11.22 28.69
C VAL A 266 14.00 -11.69 30.14
N ASP A 267 14.82 -10.99 30.91
CA ASP A 267 14.77 -11.12 32.39
C ASP A 267 13.89 -10.03 33.02
N ASP A 268 13.54 -8.99 32.25
CA ASP A 268 12.61 -7.92 32.62
C ASP A 268 11.82 -7.45 31.37
N THR A 269 10.53 -7.17 31.49
CA THR A 269 9.74 -6.58 30.38
C THR A 269 10.32 -5.24 29.90
N ASP A 270 11.18 -4.63 30.72
CA ASP A 270 11.85 -3.36 30.48
C ASP A 270 12.83 -3.36 29.29
N ASP A 271 13.25 -4.52 28.77
CA ASP A 271 14.23 -4.64 27.67
C ASP A 271 13.69 -5.30 26.38
N VAL A 272 12.36 -5.51 26.28
CA VAL A 272 11.77 -6.08 25.05
C VAL A 272 11.96 -5.13 23.86
N LYS A 273 12.72 -5.56 22.85
CA LYS A 273 12.98 -4.78 21.63
C LYS A 273 11.97 -5.07 20.52
N LEU A 274 11.48 -4.01 19.88
CA LEU A 274 10.50 -4.08 18.81
C LEU A 274 11.14 -4.51 17.48
N GLN A 275 10.49 -5.45 16.79
CA GLN A 275 10.72 -5.68 15.36
C GLN A 275 9.50 -5.21 14.57
N TYR A 276 9.73 -4.44 13.52
CA TYR A 276 8.68 -3.70 12.83
C TYR A 276 9.02 -3.47 11.35
N TRP A 277 8.01 -3.61 10.50
CA TRP A 277 8.06 -3.21 9.09
C TRP A 277 6.89 -2.28 8.78
N GLY A 278 7.19 -0.99 8.64
CA GLY A 278 6.22 0.06 8.37
C GLY A 278 6.34 0.59 6.95
N PHE A 279 5.20 0.76 6.29
CA PHE A 279 5.10 1.31 4.95
C PHE A 279 4.45 2.69 4.98
N SER A 280 4.90 3.63 4.14
CA SER A 280 4.24 4.95 4.00
C SER A 280 4.14 5.67 5.35
N TYR A 281 2.96 6.13 5.79
CA TYR A 281 2.74 6.64 7.16
C TYR A 281 3.27 5.70 8.28
N GLY A 282 3.33 4.39 8.05
CA GLY A 282 3.98 3.45 8.96
C GLY A 282 5.45 3.80 9.22
N THR A 283 6.13 4.46 8.29
CA THR A 283 7.49 5.00 8.52
C THR A 283 7.51 6.19 9.48
N TYR A 284 6.49 7.06 9.43
CA TYR A 284 6.30 8.12 10.42
C TYR A 284 6.05 7.51 11.81
N LEU A 285 5.19 6.50 11.90
CA LEU A 285 4.95 5.74 13.13
C LEU A 285 6.22 5.05 13.67
N GLY A 286 6.97 4.36 12.82
CA GLY A 286 8.23 3.72 13.20
C GLY A 286 9.31 4.71 13.62
N SER A 287 9.42 5.86 12.95
CA SER A 287 10.36 6.93 13.33
C SER A 287 9.95 7.61 14.64
N THR A 288 8.65 7.75 14.91
CA THR A 288 8.12 8.22 16.18
C THR A 288 8.48 7.26 17.30
N PHE A 289 8.25 5.95 17.10
CA PHE A 289 8.64 4.91 18.04
C PHE A 289 10.15 4.96 18.34
N ALA A 290 10.98 5.02 17.31
CA ALA A 290 12.43 5.02 17.48
C ALA A 290 12.96 6.29 18.17
N SER A 291 12.25 7.42 18.05
CA SER A 291 12.59 8.67 18.74
C SER A 291 12.13 8.63 20.21
N MET A 292 10.98 8.03 20.51
CA MET A 292 10.43 7.88 21.87
C MET A 292 11.15 6.80 22.68
N TYR A 293 11.51 5.69 22.03
CA TYR A 293 12.03 4.48 22.65
C TYR A 293 13.28 3.96 21.91
N PRO A 294 14.35 4.77 21.78
CA PRO A 294 15.53 4.40 21.00
C PRO A 294 16.20 3.11 21.50
N ASP A 295 16.15 2.85 22.80
CA ASP A 295 16.72 1.66 23.43
C ASP A 295 15.88 0.39 23.19
N ARG A 296 14.63 0.55 22.76
CA ARG A 296 13.66 -0.53 22.50
C ARG A 296 13.56 -0.89 21.01
N VAL A 297 14.51 -0.44 20.19
CA VAL A 297 14.59 -0.73 18.75
C VAL A 297 15.35 -2.04 18.50
N GLY A 298 14.67 -3.05 17.94
CA GLY A 298 15.24 -4.35 17.59
C GLY A 298 15.58 -4.47 16.10
N ARG A 299 14.56 -4.51 15.23
CA ARG A 299 14.71 -4.50 13.77
C ARG A 299 13.60 -3.67 13.16
N LEU A 300 13.92 -2.47 12.70
CA LEU A 300 12.97 -1.57 12.04
C LEU A 300 13.31 -1.44 10.55
N VAL A 301 12.39 -1.83 9.68
CA VAL A 301 12.41 -1.53 8.24
C VAL A 301 11.34 -0.49 7.96
N LEU A 302 11.76 0.67 7.47
CA LEU A 302 10.88 1.80 7.17
C LEU A 302 10.91 2.08 5.67
N ASP A 303 9.84 1.70 4.98
CA ASP A 303 9.74 1.65 3.52
C ASP A 303 8.72 2.66 2.96
N GLY A 304 9.13 3.50 2.01
CA GLY A 304 8.34 4.67 1.59
C GLY A 304 8.35 5.74 2.68
N VAL A 305 9.49 6.43 2.80
CA VAL A 305 9.83 7.20 3.99
C VAL A 305 9.12 8.56 4.02
N VAL A 306 8.32 8.78 5.05
CA VAL A 306 7.64 10.05 5.31
C VAL A 306 8.61 11.05 5.93
N ASN A 307 8.61 12.25 5.38
CA ASN A 307 9.31 13.39 5.96
C ASN A 307 8.55 13.90 7.20
N VAL A 308 9.16 13.74 8.39
CA VAL A 308 8.56 14.17 9.66
C VAL A 308 8.24 15.66 9.71
N TRP A 309 9.08 16.52 9.11
CA TRP A 309 8.83 17.96 9.04
C TRP A 309 7.61 18.25 8.17
N ASP A 310 7.49 17.56 7.04
CA ASP A 310 6.36 17.73 6.14
C ASP A 310 5.05 17.31 6.80
N TYR A 311 5.07 16.14 7.43
CA TYR A 311 3.91 15.56 8.10
C TYR A 311 3.48 16.37 9.33
N ASP A 312 4.43 16.81 10.16
CA ASP A 312 4.19 17.68 11.30
C ASP A 312 3.56 19.02 10.89
N ASN A 313 3.94 19.55 9.74
CA ASN A 313 3.30 20.75 9.21
C ASN A 313 1.95 20.46 8.54
N SER A 314 1.30 19.31 8.81
CA SER A 314 0.06 18.85 8.19
C SER A 314 0.19 18.69 6.66
N LEU A 315 1.21 17.96 6.22
CA LEU A 315 1.59 17.76 4.81
C LEU A 315 1.92 19.07 4.11
N GLY A 316 3.03 19.69 4.53
CA GLY A 316 3.62 20.94 4.02
C GLY A 316 3.80 20.98 2.50
N GLN A 317 5.02 20.77 2.06
CA GLN A 317 5.40 20.81 0.65
C GLN A 317 6.38 19.69 0.25
N GLY A 318 6.74 18.80 1.18
CA GLY A 318 7.78 17.79 1.03
C GLY A 318 7.34 16.51 0.31
N SER A 319 6.05 16.19 0.23
CA SER A 319 5.56 14.90 -0.28
C SER A 319 5.61 14.74 -1.82
N LEU A 320 5.43 15.81 -2.61
CA LEU A 320 5.10 15.65 -4.05
C LEU A 320 6.28 15.89 -5.02
N HIS A 321 7.51 16.00 -4.51
CA HIS A 321 8.66 16.39 -5.33
C HIS A 321 9.03 15.38 -6.42
N ASP A 322 8.77 14.09 -6.20
CA ASP A 322 9.03 13.03 -7.18
C ASP A 322 7.77 12.61 -7.96
N THR A 323 6.61 13.25 -7.75
CA THR A 323 5.37 12.85 -8.43
C THR A 323 5.44 13.03 -9.94
N GLU A 324 5.96 14.16 -10.40
CA GLU A 324 6.14 14.43 -11.84
C GLU A 324 7.23 13.53 -12.45
N LYS A 325 8.20 13.08 -11.64
CA LYS A 325 9.17 12.04 -12.02
C LYS A 325 8.46 10.69 -12.22
N GLY A 326 7.58 10.32 -11.30
CA GLY A 326 6.68 9.16 -11.44
C GLY A 326 5.81 9.25 -12.69
N LEU A 327 5.20 10.41 -12.99
CA LEU A 327 4.40 10.58 -14.20
C LEU A 327 5.26 10.53 -15.48
N MET A 328 6.48 11.05 -15.46
CA MET A 328 7.44 10.90 -16.57
C MET A 328 7.76 9.43 -16.85
N SER A 329 7.78 8.58 -15.81
CA SER A 329 7.94 7.12 -15.98
C SER A 329 6.82 6.50 -16.82
N PHE A 330 5.59 7.01 -16.77
CA PHE A 330 4.49 6.53 -17.62
C PHE A 330 4.75 6.80 -19.10
N TYR A 331 5.28 7.98 -19.43
CA TYR A 331 5.55 8.36 -20.82
C TYR A 331 6.72 7.56 -21.40
N THR A 332 7.78 7.36 -20.61
CA THR A 332 8.93 6.52 -21.00
C THR A 332 8.53 5.05 -21.14
N TYR A 333 7.73 4.52 -20.20
CA TYR A 333 7.10 3.20 -20.30
C TYR A 333 6.33 3.06 -21.61
N CYS A 334 5.41 3.98 -21.91
CA CYS A 334 4.59 3.88 -23.12
C CYS A 334 5.42 3.92 -24.40
N LEU A 335 6.48 4.74 -24.44
CA LEU A 335 7.40 4.75 -25.58
C LEU A 335 8.15 3.42 -25.72
N ALA A 336 8.70 2.90 -24.62
CA ALA A 336 9.48 1.66 -24.60
C ALA A 336 8.63 0.42 -24.90
N ALA A 337 7.38 0.40 -24.42
CA ALA A 337 6.42 -0.68 -24.66
C ALA A 337 5.95 -0.77 -26.12
N GLY A 338 5.99 0.37 -26.85
CA GLY A 338 5.61 0.42 -28.26
C GLY A 338 4.10 0.30 -28.52
N PRO A 339 3.67 0.44 -29.79
CA PRO A 339 2.26 0.52 -30.18
C PRO A 339 1.45 -0.76 -29.91
N GLU A 340 2.12 -1.91 -29.76
CA GLU A 340 1.46 -3.18 -29.46
C GLU A 340 0.98 -3.24 -27.99
N ALA A 341 1.73 -2.63 -27.07
CA ALA A 341 1.46 -2.68 -25.63
C ALA A 341 0.93 -1.36 -25.04
N CYS A 342 1.22 -0.22 -25.66
CA CYS A 342 0.64 1.08 -25.28
C CYS A 342 -0.09 1.75 -26.47
N PRO A 343 -1.42 1.90 -26.44
CA PRO A 343 -2.18 2.52 -27.54
C PRO A 343 -1.95 4.04 -27.70
N LEU A 344 -1.18 4.65 -26.80
CA LEU A 344 -0.85 6.07 -26.86
C LEU A 344 0.36 6.36 -27.78
N THR A 345 1.07 5.34 -28.23
CA THR A 345 2.28 5.47 -29.07
C THR A 345 2.07 4.96 -30.49
N THR A 346 2.85 5.50 -31.42
CA THR A 346 3.04 5.08 -32.81
C THR A 346 4.53 4.92 -33.09
N SER A 347 4.90 4.41 -34.28
CA SER A 347 6.31 4.29 -34.68
C SER A 347 7.09 5.62 -34.74
N THR A 348 6.39 6.76 -34.74
CA THR A 348 6.98 8.10 -34.76
C THR A 348 6.78 8.87 -33.45
N SER A 349 6.26 8.22 -32.40
CA SER A 349 6.06 8.86 -31.11
C SER A 349 7.38 9.18 -30.41
N SER A 350 7.34 10.27 -29.64
CA SER A 350 8.35 10.66 -28.65
C SER A 350 7.68 10.87 -27.30
N ILE A 351 8.47 10.90 -26.21
CA ILE A 351 8.00 11.19 -24.85
C ILE A 351 7.14 12.47 -24.84
N GLU A 352 7.60 13.53 -25.48
CA GLU A 352 6.89 14.81 -25.51
C GLU A 352 5.54 14.72 -26.23
N THR A 353 5.47 14.02 -27.36
CA THR A 353 4.20 13.83 -28.07
C THR A 353 3.19 13.00 -27.26
N ILE A 354 3.67 12.01 -26.49
CA ILE A 354 2.81 11.20 -25.61
C ILE A 354 2.30 12.09 -24.46
N LYS A 355 3.18 12.85 -23.82
CA LYS A 355 2.82 13.79 -22.75
C LYS A 355 1.74 14.79 -23.19
N LEU A 356 1.94 15.45 -24.33
CA LEU A 356 0.97 16.41 -24.88
C LEU A 356 -0.38 15.75 -25.20
N ARG A 357 -0.37 14.52 -25.74
CA ARG A 357 -1.60 13.75 -26.00
C ARG A 357 -2.34 13.46 -24.70
N VAL A 358 -1.64 13.01 -23.66
CA VAL A 358 -2.24 12.73 -22.34
C VAL A 358 -2.84 14.00 -21.73
N GLN A 359 -2.13 15.13 -21.78
CA GLN A 359 -2.64 16.41 -21.31
C GLN A 359 -3.93 16.82 -22.05
N SER A 360 -3.93 16.71 -23.38
CA SER A 360 -5.12 17.00 -24.19
C SER A 360 -6.31 16.09 -23.84
N ILE A 361 -6.07 14.80 -23.55
CA ILE A 361 -7.12 13.85 -23.14
C ILE A 361 -7.71 14.27 -21.79
N ILE A 362 -6.85 14.61 -20.82
CA ILE A 362 -7.29 15.08 -19.48
C ILE A 362 -8.14 16.35 -19.59
N GLU A 363 -7.71 17.32 -20.40
CA GLU A 363 -8.46 18.57 -20.62
C GLU A 363 -9.81 18.32 -21.32
N SER A 364 -9.88 17.33 -22.22
CA SER A 364 -11.09 17.03 -22.99
C SER A 364 -12.29 16.57 -22.14
N VAL A 365 -12.05 16.09 -20.91
CA VAL A 365 -13.11 15.64 -19.99
C VAL A 365 -13.47 16.68 -18.93
N TYR A 366 -12.80 17.85 -18.90
CA TYR A 366 -13.02 18.87 -17.87
C TYR A 366 -14.42 19.48 -17.91
N HIS A 367 -14.86 19.94 -19.09
CA HIS A 367 -16.20 20.50 -19.30
C HIS A 367 -17.18 19.53 -19.95
N ASP A 368 -16.72 18.33 -20.29
CA ASP A 368 -17.47 17.36 -21.09
C ASP A 368 -17.20 15.94 -20.57
N PRO A 369 -17.71 15.60 -19.37
CA PRO A 369 -17.53 14.29 -18.77
C PRO A 369 -18.18 13.20 -19.65
N ILE A 370 -17.63 12.00 -19.59
CA ILE A 370 -18.10 10.87 -20.40
C ILE A 370 -19.36 10.30 -19.78
N THR A 371 -20.40 10.15 -20.60
CA THR A 371 -21.64 9.47 -20.19
C THR A 371 -21.48 7.97 -20.38
N ILE A 372 -21.85 7.20 -19.36
CA ILE A 372 -21.79 5.75 -19.38
C ILE A 372 -23.21 5.21 -19.21
N VAL A 373 -23.65 4.43 -20.18
CA VAL A 373 -24.93 3.73 -20.15
C VAL A 373 -24.66 2.25 -19.97
N SER A 374 -24.96 1.72 -18.80
CA SER A 374 -24.79 0.29 -18.51
C SER A 374 -26.14 -0.40 -18.38
N PRO A 375 -26.46 -1.40 -19.24
CA PRO A 375 -27.74 -2.12 -19.17
C PRO A 375 -28.02 -2.73 -17.80
N ASP A 376 -26.98 -3.27 -17.16
CA ASP A 376 -27.10 -4.00 -15.90
C ASP A 376 -26.84 -3.11 -14.68
N HIS A 377 -26.15 -1.97 -14.86
CA HIS A 377 -25.65 -1.12 -13.76
C HIS A 377 -26.29 0.26 -13.65
N GLY A 378 -27.08 0.69 -14.64
CA GLY A 378 -27.73 1.99 -14.66
C GLY A 378 -26.87 3.10 -15.30
N PRO A 379 -27.31 4.35 -15.23
CA PRO A 379 -26.55 5.49 -15.73
C PRO A 379 -25.35 5.77 -14.81
N GLU A 380 -24.23 6.16 -15.42
CA GLU A 380 -23.01 6.57 -14.74
C GLU A 380 -22.31 7.69 -15.53
N ILE A 381 -21.45 8.45 -14.89
CA ILE A 381 -20.56 9.43 -15.53
C ILE A 381 -19.10 9.17 -15.18
N PHE A 382 -18.19 9.58 -16.06
CA PHE A 382 -16.76 9.56 -15.82
C PHE A 382 -16.19 10.96 -16.03
N THR A 383 -15.61 11.51 -14.98
CA THR A 383 -15.30 12.92 -14.82
C THR A 383 -13.81 13.21 -14.93
N TYR A 384 -13.47 14.49 -15.01
CA TYR A 384 -12.09 14.97 -14.85
C TYR A 384 -11.43 14.50 -13.55
N THR A 385 -12.20 14.47 -12.46
CA THR A 385 -11.71 13.99 -11.17
C THR A 385 -11.40 12.50 -11.23
N ASP A 386 -12.29 11.67 -11.80
CA ASP A 386 -12.03 10.23 -11.97
C ASP A 386 -10.70 9.97 -12.67
N LEU A 387 -10.50 10.62 -13.81
CA LEU A 387 -9.32 10.40 -14.63
C LEU A 387 -8.05 10.82 -13.89
N LYS A 388 -8.07 11.98 -13.21
CA LYS A 388 -6.92 12.45 -12.44
C LYS A 388 -6.64 11.57 -11.22
N SER A 389 -7.67 11.11 -10.52
CA SER A 389 -7.53 10.16 -9.41
C SER A 389 -6.93 8.84 -9.89
N ILE A 390 -7.41 8.28 -11.01
CA ILE A 390 -6.85 7.06 -11.60
C ILE A 390 -5.38 7.23 -12.00
N ILE A 391 -5.04 8.36 -12.64
CA ILE A 391 -3.65 8.66 -12.99
C ILE A 391 -2.79 8.72 -11.73
N PHE A 392 -3.22 9.43 -10.69
CA PHE A 392 -2.45 9.53 -9.45
C PHE A 392 -2.24 8.17 -8.77
N VAL A 393 -3.31 7.38 -8.62
CA VAL A 393 -3.22 6.03 -8.06
C VAL A 393 -2.27 5.15 -8.88
N SER A 394 -2.28 5.27 -10.20
CA SER A 394 -1.40 4.48 -11.05
C SER A 394 0.09 4.72 -10.77
N LEU A 395 0.43 5.89 -10.22
CA LEU A 395 1.80 6.21 -9.84
C LEU A 395 2.26 5.44 -8.59
N TYR A 396 1.35 4.90 -7.78
CA TYR A 396 1.73 4.07 -6.64
C TYR A 396 2.21 2.69 -7.07
N SER A 397 1.51 2.08 -8.03
CA SER A 397 1.81 0.74 -8.55
C SER A 397 1.98 0.72 -10.08
N PRO A 398 3.01 1.40 -10.65
CA PRO A 398 3.20 1.54 -12.09
C PRO A 398 3.15 0.24 -12.88
N PHE A 399 3.87 -0.77 -12.40
CA PHE A 399 4.06 -2.07 -13.05
C PHE A 399 2.73 -2.73 -13.44
N PHE A 400 1.74 -2.64 -12.55
CA PHE A 400 0.42 -3.24 -12.79
C PHE A 400 -0.57 -2.30 -13.46
N VAL A 401 -0.50 -1.00 -13.17
CA VAL A 401 -1.61 -0.09 -13.48
C VAL A 401 -1.37 0.71 -14.76
N PHE A 402 -0.12 0.97 -15.17
CA PHE A 402 0.18 1.71 -16.40
C PHE A 402 -0.42 1.11 -17.69
N PRO A 403 -0.42 -0.23 -17.91
CA PRO A 403 -1.02 -0.80 -19.10
C PRO A 403 -2.53 -0.52 -19.17
N PHE A 404 -3.21 -0.56 -18.02
CA PHE A 404 -4.62 -0.20 -17.90
C PHE A 404 -4.85 1.28 -18.18
N VAL A 405 -4.04 2.17 -17.58
CA VAL A 405 -4.16 3.63 -17.79
C VAL A 405 -3.94 4.02 -19.24
N ALA A 406 -3.00 3.38 -19.93
CA ALA A 406 -2.79 3.61 -21.36
C ALA A 406 -4.04 3.25 -22.19
N GLN A 407 -4.68 2.11 -21.88
CA GLN A 407 -5.95 1.71 -22.51
C GLN A 407 -7.09 2.66 -22.16
N LEU A 408 -7.16 3.10 -20.90
CA LEU A 408 -8.16 4.06 -20.44
C LEU A 408 -8.05 5.39 -21.18
N LEU A 409 -6.85 5.95 -21.27
CA LEU A 409 -6.62 7.22 -21.95
C LEU A 409 -7.02 7.13 -23.44
N ALA A 410 -6.72 6.02 -24.12
CA ALA A 410 -7.18 5.80 -25.50
C ALA A 410 -8.71 5.65 -25.60
N ALA A 411 -9.36 4.99 -24.64
CA ALA A 411 -10.82 4.88 -24.58
C ALA A 411 -11.49 6.24 -24.32
N VAL A 412 -10.91 7.06 -23.44
CA VAL A 412 -11.35 8.44 -23.18
C VAL A 412 -11.23 9.30 -24.42
N GLU A 413 -10.10 9.23 -25.13
CA GLU A 413 -9.86 10.00 -26.36
C GLU A 413 -10.91 9.69 -27.44
N THR A 414 -11.25 8.41 -27.61
CA THR A 414 -12.26 7.98 -28.59
C THR A 414 -13.69 8.04 -28.07
N ARG A 415 -13.88 8.27 -26.76
CA ARG A 415 -15.16 8.25 -26.03
C ARG A 415 -15.97 6.97 -26.24
N THR A 416 -15.31 5.86 -26.51
CA THR A 416 -15.94 4.55 -26.75
C THR A 416 -15.10 3.43 -26.13
N GLY A 417 -15.72 2.27 -25.91
CA GLY A 417 -15.02 1.07 -25.46
C GLY A 417 -15.71 0.35 -24.32
N THR A 418 -15.45 -0.95 -24.21
CA THR A 418 -16.00 -1.82 -23.16
C THR A 418 -15.50 -1.47 -21.76
N LEU A 419 -14.37 -0.74 -21.68
CA LEU A 419 -13.76 -0.29 -20.43
C LEU A 419 -14.72 0.58 -19.60
N PHE A 420 -15.59 1.37 -20.24
CA PHE A 420 -16.57 2.20 -19.52
C PHE A 420 -17.64 1.36 -18.82
N HIS A 421 -18.09 0.25 -19.41
CA HIS A 421 -18.99 -0.68 -18.71
C HIS A 421 -18.32 -1.30 -17.49
N GLN A 422 -17.04 -1.57 -17.63
CA GLN A 422 -16.15 -2.09 -16.60
C GLN A 422 -16.00 -1.08 -15.45
N ILE A 423 -15.79 0.20 -15.76
CA ILE A 423 -15.77 1.31 -14.79
C ILE A 423 -17.12 1.43 -14.09
N ALA A 424 -18.23 1.48 -14.83
CA ALA A 424 -19.58 1.57 -14.24
C ALA A 424 -19.91 0.37 -13.34
N ARG A 425 -19.41 -0.82 -13.67
CA ARG A 425 -19.53 -2.00 -12.79
C ARG A 425 -18.78 -1.80 -11.47
N GLY A 426 -17.65 -1.11 -11.51
CA GLY A 426 -16.82 -0.83 -10.34
C GLY A 426 -17.25 0.33 -9.48
N THR A 427 -17.75 1.40 -10.10
CA THR A 427 -18.22 2.57 -9.36
C THR A 427 -19.54 2.28 -8.67
N ARG A 428 -20.41 1.43 -9.26
CA ARG A 428 -21.78 1.22 -8.77
C ARG A 428 -21.89 1.00 -7.26
N PRO A 429 -21.07 0.16 -6.60
CA PRO A 429 -21.27 -0.08 -5.16
C PRO A 429 -20.82 1.06 -4.25
N THR A 430 -20.17 2.11 -4.77
CA THR A 430 -19.99 3.39 -4.04
C THR A 430 -21.22 4.29 -4.13
N HIS A 431 -22.12 4.00 -5.08
CA HIS A 431 -23.38 4.71 -5.28
C HIS A 431 -24.58 3.99 -4.66
N ILE A 432 -24.36 2.83 -4.02
CA ILE A 432 -25.43 2.03 -3.41
C ILE A 432 -25.13 1.75 -1.95
N TYR A 433 -26.02 2.22 -1.08
CA TYR A 433 -26.06 1.78 0.30
C TYR A 433 -26.89 0.50 0.43
N GLN A 434 -26.30 -0.58 0.96
CA GLN A 434 -27.02 -1.83 1.25
C GLN A 434 -27.20 -2.00 2.76
N CYS A 435 -28.46 -2.12 3.20
CA CYS A 435 -28.78 -2.49 4.58
C CYS A 435 -28.56 -3.99 4.80
N PRO A 436 -27.96 -4.43 5.93
CA PRO A 436 -27.95 -5.84 6.31
C PRO A 436 -29.40 -6.34 6.53
N LEU A 437 -29.78 -7.46 5.90
CA LEU A 437 -31.08 -8.11 6.13
C LEU A 437 -30.99 -9.16 7.25
N GLY A 438 -31.77 -9.00 8.33
CA GLY A 438 -31.97 -9.98 9.42
C GLY A 438 -31.00 -9.87 10.61
N ASN A 439 -31.06 -10.82 11.57
CA ASN A 439 -30.06 -10.99 12.66
C ASN A 439 -28.62 -11.25 12.14
N SER A 440 -28.45 -11.28 10.80
CA SER A 440 -27.19 -11.02 10.12
C SER A 440 -26.73 -9.60 10.44
N THR A 441 -26.07 -9.49 11.58
CA THR A 441 -25.34 -8.32 12.05
C THR A 441 -24.02 -8.18 11.27
N THR A 442 -24.08 -8.46 9.97
CA THR A 442 -23.00 -8.38 9.00
C THR A 442 -22.54 -6.93 8.85
N PRO A 443 -21.32 -6.59 9.29
CA PRO A 443 -20.75 -5.27 9.13
C PRO A 443 -20.12 -5.17 7.73
N ALA A 444 -20.84 -5.50 6.65
CA ALA A 444 -20.27 -5.39 5.31
C ALA A 444 -20.00 -3.91 4.92
N THR A 445 -20.66 -2.96 5.60
CA THR A 445 -20.61 -1.51 5.29
C THR A 445 -19.99 -0.63 6.40
N THR A 446 -19.60 -1.19 7.55
CA THR A 446 -18.93 -0.42 8.63
C THR A 446 -17.50 0.00 8.29
N TRP A 447 -16.79 -0.77 7.47
CA TRP A 447 -15.39 -0.50 7.09
C TRP A 447 -15.23 0.72 6.18
N TRP A 448 -16.32 1.16 5.54
CA TRP A 448 -16.27 2.04 4.38
C TRP A 448 -16.87 3.42 4.62
N THR A 449 -17.77 3.54 5.61
CA THR A 449 -18.60 4.75 5.77
C THR A 449 -18.03 5.69 6.83
N ASP A 450 -17.45 5.17 7.92
CA ASP A 450 -16.72 5.97 8.92
C ASP A 450 -15.18 5.94 8.73
N GLY A 451 -14.68 5.20 7.72
CA GLY A 451 -13.24 5.03 7.45
C GLY A 451 -12.47 6.32 7.13
N ASN A 452 -13.17 7.44 6.92
CA ASN A 452 -12.57 8.76 6.70
C ASN A 452 -12.23 9.48 8.00
N VAL A 453 -12.84 9.09 9.13
CA VAL A 453 -12.62 9.76 10.41
C VAL A 453 -11.22 9.48 10.98
N PRO A 454 -10.75 8.21 11.01
CA PRO A 454 -9.41 7.92 11.52
C PRO A 454 -8.26 8.65 10.81
N PRO A 455 -8.12 8.66 9.46
CA PRO A 455 -7.01 9.34 8.81
C PRO A 455 -6.98 10.83 9.14
N ILE A 456 -8.14 11.50 9.22
CA ILE A 456 -8.24 12.91 9.59
C ILE A 456 -7.83 13.11 11.04
N ALA A 457 -8.38 12.32 11.97
CA ALA A 457 -8.07 12.43 13.40
C ALA A 457 -6.57 12.26 13.68
N ILE A 458 -5.91 11.32 12.99
CA ILE A 458 -4.49 11.04 13.12
C ILE A 458 -3.67 12.18 12.50
N LEU A 459 -3.88 12.49 11.22
CA LEU A 459 -3.12 13.52 10.51
C LEU A 459 -3.22 14.89 11.22
N CYS A 460 -4.42 15.29 11.61
CA CYS A 460 -4.65 16.58 12.25
C CYS A 460 -4.27 16.58 13.74
N GLY A 461 -4.25 15.41 14.40
CA GLY A 461 -3.78 15.26 15.77
C GLY A 461 -2.26 15.24 15.91
N ASP A 462 -1.57 14.73 14.89
CA ASP A 462 -0.11 14.70 14.83
C ASP A 462 0.48 16.03 14.35
N GLY A 463 -0.17 16.66 13.37
CA GLY A 463 0.27 17.90 12.77
C GLY A 463 -0.09 19.15 13.58
N ARG A 464 0.47 20.28 13.16
CA ARG A 464 0.17 21.60 13.73
C ARG A 464 -1.26 22.01 13.46
N ASP A 465 -1.89 22.66 14.45
CA ASP A 465 -3.28 23.11 14.39
C ASP A 465 -3.52 24.04 13.17
N GLN A 466 -4.35 23.56 12.23
CA GLN A 466 -4.71 24.30 11.02
C GLN A 466 -6.06 25.03 11.16
N THR A 467 -6.75 24.95 12.29
CA THR A 467 -8.14 25.47 12.43
C THR A 467 -8.27 26.98 12.33
N SER A 468 -7.16 27.70 12.47
CA SER A 468 -7.09 29.15 12.29
C SER A 468 -6.89 29.58 10.83
N ALA A 469 -6.58 28.64 9.93
CA ALA A 469 -6.36 28.94 8.52
C ALA A 469 -7.63 29.48 7.87
N THR A 470 -7.48 30.55 7.10
CA THR A 470 -8.53 31.11 6.27
C THR A 470 -8.64 30.39 4.94
N LEU A 471 -9.79 30.53 4.27
CA LEU A 471 -9.97 30.02 2.91
C LEU A 471 -8.91 30.55 1.93
N SER A 472 -8.46 31.81 2.11
CA SER A 472 -7.43 32.40 1.25
C SER A 472 -6.07 31.73 1.46
N GLU A 473 -5.66 31.53 2.72
CA GLU A 473 -4.39 30.87 3.04
C GLU A 473 -4.39 29.41 2.56
N PHE A 474 -5.51 28.70 2.71
CA PHE A 474 -5.64 27.35 2.16
C PHE A 474 -5.55 27.34 0.63
N HIS A 475 -6.15 28.31 -0.04
CA HIS A 475 -6.05 28.43 -1.50
C HIS A 475 -4.61 28.70 -1.95
N ASP A 476 -3.85 29.52 -1.22
CA ASP A 476 -2.44 29.75 -1.53
C ASP A 476 -1.58 28.50 -1.29
N TYR A 477 -1.87 27.73 -0.23
CA TYR A 477 -1.29 26.41 -0.03
C TYR A 477 -1.59 25.44 -1.17
N TRP A 478 -2.84 25.40 -1.64
CA TRP A 478 -3.20 24.56 -2.79
C TRP A 478 -2.45 24.97 -4.05
N ARG A 479 -2.31 26.27 -4.32
CA ARG A 479 -1.50 26.77 -5.45
C ARG A 479 -0.03 26.39 -5.34
N LEU A 480 0.53 26.43 -4.13
CA LEU A 480 1.89 25.99 -3.87
C LEU A 480 2.06 24.51 -4.24
N LEU A 481 1.22 23.62 -3.73
CA LEU A 481 1.30 22.19 -4.10
C LEU A 481 1.05 21.94 -5.59
N ALA A 482 0.10 22.66 -6.20
CA ALA A 482 -0.14 22.57 -7.64
C ALA A 482 1.04 23.09 -8.48
N SER A 483 1.89 23.95 -7.94
CA SER A 483 3.13 24.38 -8.60
C SER A 483 4.26 23.35 -8.51
N ILE A 484 4.26 22.52 -7.46
CA ILE A 484 5.23 21.42 -7.26
C ILE A 484 4.83 20.22 -8.12
N SER A 485 3.55 19.84 -8.07
CA SER A 485 2.96 18.75 -8.88
C SER A 485 1.63 19.21 -9.47
N PRO A 486 1.62 19.73 -10.71
CA PRO A 486 0.39 20.05 -11.43
C PRO A 486 -0.54 18.82 -11.60
N ALA A 487 0.03 17.62 -11.69
CA ALA A 487 -0.75 16.40 -11.84
C ALA A 487 -1.58 16.11 -10.58
N THR A 488 -1.02 16.29 -9.38
CA THR A 488 -1.60 15.69 -8.16
C THR A 488 -1.72 16.65 -6.97
N GLY A 489 -1.16 17.86 -7.05
CA GLY A 489 -1.19 18.84 -5.96
C GLY A 489 -2.59 19.14 -5.45
N ALA A 490 -3.57 19.25 -6.36
CA ALA A 490 -4.97 19.42 -6.00
C ALA A 490 -5.57 18.25 -5.20
N ILE A 491 -5.12 17.03 -5.47
CA ILE A 491 -5.55 15.82 -4.76
C ILE A 491 -4.98 15.80 -3.36
N TRP A 492 -3.67 16.02 -3.25
CA TRP A 492 -2.95 15.98 -1.98
C TRP A 492 -3.37 17.11 -1.02
N SER A 493 -3.62 18.31 -1.56
CA SER A 493 -4.06 19.46 -0.76
C SER A 493 -5.35 19.22 0.02
N MET A 494 -6.19 18.29 -0.44
CA MET A 494 -7.43 17.97 0.24
C MET A 494 -7.22 17.27 1.58
N LEU A 495 -6.11 16.59 1.78
CA LEU A 495 -5.77 15.99 3.07
C LEU A 495 -5.65 17.09 4.14
N ARG A 496 -4.96 18.20 3.82
CA ARG A 496 -4.88 19.37 4.70
C ARG A 496 -6.21 20.10 4.83
N LEU A 497 -7.05 20.13 3.79
CA LEU A 497 -8.37 20.79 3.85
C LEU A 497 -9.20 20.28 5.04
N MET A 498 -9.14 18.97 5.31
CA MET A 498 -9.87 18.40 6.44
C MET A 498 -9.32 18.89 7.79
N CYS A 499 -8.02 19.16 7.88
CA CYS A 499 -7.40 19.70 9.09
C CYS A 499 -7.71 21.17 9.35
N THR A 500 -7.95 21.99 8.31
CA THR A 500 -8.41 23.38 8.52
C THR A 500 -9.78 23.46 9.21
N ALA A 501 -10.49 22.33 9.18
CA ALA A 501 -11.82 22.17 9.74
C ALA A 501 -11.87 21.24 10.96
N TRP A 502 -10.74 20.80 11.53
CA TRP A 502 -10.72 19.77 12.58
C TRP A 502 -10.56 20.35 14.00
N PRO A 503 -11.64 20.54 14.79
CA PRO A 503 -11.58 21.23 16.08
C PRO A 503 -11.19 20.33 17.26
N ILE A 504 -10.89 19.05 17.02
CA ILE A 504 -10.57 18.08 18.07
C ILE A 504 -9.05 18.02 18.24
N LYS A 505 -8.57 18.32 19.45
CA LYS A 505 -7.15 18.29 19.77
C LYS A 505 -6.75 16.94 20.33
N ALA A 506 -5.61 16.43 19.87
CA ALA A 506 -4.98 15.27 20.49
C ALA A 506 -4.54 15.62 21.93
N VAL A 507 -4.69 14.69 22.86
CA VAL A 507 -4.24 14.86 24.25
C VAL A 507 -2.72 14.99 24.34
N TYR A 508 -2.01 14.27 23.47
CA TYR A 508 -0.56 14.33 23.39
C TYR A 508 -0.08 14.30 21.93
N ARG A 509 0.92 15.13 21.65
CA ARG A 509 1.56 15.26 20.33
C ARG A 509 3.07 15.24 20.52
N PHE A 510 3.75 14.27 19.92
CA PHE A 510 5.19 14.04 20.17
C PHE A 510 6.10 15.21 19.75
N GLY A 511 5.74 15.94 18.69
CA GLY A 511 6.48 17.13 18.26
C GLY A 511 6.41 18.30 19.26
N GLY A 512 5.36 18.39 20.09
CA GLY A 512 5.10 19.55 20.94
C GLY A 512 4.79 20.83 20.14
N ASP A 513 4.15 21.82 20.75
CA ASP A 513 3.53 22.94 20.02
C ASP A 513 4.48 23.98 19.42
N ASP A 514 5.70 24.11 19.94
CA ASP A 514 6.59 25.23 19.63
C ASP A 514 7.79 24.89 18.68
N GLU A 515 8.32 23.66 18.70
CA GLU A 515 9.49 23.25 17.88
C GLU A 515 9.37 21.81 17.37
N ALA A 516 8.37 21.61 16.51
CA ALA A 516 7.80 20.30 16.25
C ALA A 516 8.62 19.29 15.41
N ASP A 517 9.90 19.56 15.19
CA ASP A 517 10.87 18.68 14.53
C ASP A 517 12.11 18.39 15.39
N ALA A 518 12.26 19.08 16.54
CA ALA A 518 13.41 18.91 17.41
C ALA A 518 13.44 17.53 18.11
N ASN A 519 12.27 16.92 18.30
CA ASN A 519 12.12 15.64 18.99
C ASN A 519 12.26 14.42 18.06
N TYR A 520 12.28 14.60 16.74
CA TYR A 520 12.40 13.50 15.78
C TYR A 520 13.87 13.20 15.45
N GLY A 521 14.27 11.97 15.78
CA GLY A 521 15.62 11.47 15.61
C GLY A 521 16.10 10.71 16.84
N ALA A 522 17.27 10.10 16.72
CA ALA A 522 17.96 9.45 17.82
C ALA A 522 19.44 9.88 17.78
N PRO A 523 19.81 11.07 18.29
CA PRO A 523 21.16 11.61 18.11
C PRO A 523 22.25 10.74 18.73
N ASN A 524 21.91 9.94 19.74
CA ASN A 524 22.80 8.97 20.37
C ASN A 524 22.74 7.57 19.73
N GLY A 525 22.04 7.44 18.59
CA GLY A 525 21.71 6.15 17.97
C GLY A 525 20.53 5.45 18.65
N THR A 526 20.16 4.32 18.07
CA THR A 526 19.17 3.35 18.58
C THR A 526 19.88 2.05 18.97
N SER A 527 19.27 1.22 19.82
CA SER A 527 19.85 -0.08 20.24
C SER A 527 20.28 -0.95 19.05
N HIS A 528 19.49 -0.93 17.98
CA HIS A 528 19.87 -1.45 16.68
C HIS A 528 19.64 -0.40 15.58
N PRO A 529 20.58 -0.25 14.63
CA PRO A 529 20.40 0.65 13.50
C PRO A 529 19.16 0.36 12.67
N ILE A 530 18.47 1.40 12.20
CA ILE A 530 17.29 1.31 11.34
C ILE A 530 17.68 1.04 9.88
N LEU A 531 16.85 0.30 9.14
CA LEU A 531 16.93 0.19 7.68
C LEU A 531 15.84 1.05 7.04
N TRP A 532 16.24 2.09 6.30
CA TRP A 532 15.37 2.92 5.47
C TRP A 532 15.34 2.36 4.05
N VAL A 533 14.16 2.34 3.43
CA VAL A 533 13.97 1.92 2.03
C VAL A 533 13.24 3.02 1.27
N SER A 534 13.77 3.45 0.13
CA SER A 534 13.18 4.52 -0.67
C SER A 534 13.33 4.25 -2.16
N ASN A 535 12.33 4.66 -2.94
CA ASN A 535 12.37 4.55 -4.39
C ASN A 535 12.89 5.86 -5.00
N THR A 536 13.53 5.76 -6.16
CA THR A 536 14.02 6.93 -6.91
C THR A 536 12.94 7.85 -7.47
N ALA A 537 11.69 7.36 -7.60
CA ALA A 537 10.56 8.15 -8.08
C ALA A 537 9.26 7.72 -7.36
N ASP A 538 9.23 7.91 -6.04
CA ASP A 538 8.04 7.69 -5.23
C ASP A 538 7.08 8.89 -5.31
N PRO A 539 5.80 8.71 -5.66
CA PRO A 539 4.90 9.84 -5.91
C PRO A 539 4.50 10.63 -4.66
N VAL A 540 4.72 10.09 -3.45
CA VAL A 540 4.24 10.72 -2.20
C VAL A 540 5.26 10.71 -1.06
N THR A 541 6.25 9.81 -1.10
CA THR A 541 7.35 9.75 -0.14
C THR A 541 8.70 9.81 -0.88
N PRO A 542 9.07 10.99 -1.41
CA PRO A 542 10.19 11.14 -2.35
C PRO A 542 11.52 10.76 -1.71
N LEU A 543 12.52 10.43 -2.54
CA LEU A 543 13.83 9.97 -2.06
C LEU A 543 14.51 10.95 -1.10
N ALA A 544 14.28 12.26 -1.31
CA ALA A 544 14.75 13.31 -0.41
C ALA A 544 14.27 13.12 1.05
N SER A 545 13.08 12.57 1.25
CA SER A 545 12.54 12.22 2.57
C SER A 545 13.34 11.09 3.22
N GLY A 546 13.66 10.04 2.45
CA GLY A 546 14.52 8.94 2.91
C GLY A 546 15.90 9.41 3.35
N ARG A 547 16.54 10.28 2.53
CA ARG A 547 17.84 10.90 2.86
C ARG A 547 17.76 11.76 4.12
N LEU A 548 16.71 12.59 4.24
CA LEU A 548 16.49 13.46 5.40
C LEU A 548 16.32 12.65 6.69
N MET A 549 15.49 11.61 6.66
CA MET A 549 15.23 10.78 7.83
C MET A 549 16.44 9.94 8.21
N GLN A 550 17.16 9.37 7.26
CA GLN A 550 18.39 8.63 7.54
C GLN A 550 19.43 9.50 8.27
N ALA A 551 19.58 10.76 7.88
CA ALA A 551 20.50 11.69 8.55
C ALA A 551 20.16 11.97 10.03
N ARG A 552 18.90 11.76 10.46
CA ARG A 552 18.45 11.97 11.85
C ARG A 552 18.68 10.78 12.77
N PHE A 553 19.04 9.63 12.21
CA PHE A 553 19.27 8.39 12.95
C PHE A 553 20.69 7.89 12.63
N PRO A 554 21.72 8.41 13.32
CA PRO A 554 23.10 8.00 13.12
C PRO A 554 23.28 6.48 13.22
N GLY A 555 24.09 5.93 12.31
CA GLY A 555 24.33 4.50 12.21
C GLY A 555 23.31 3.73 11.37
N SER A 556 22.16 4.32 11.03
CA SER A 556 21.17 3.71 10.13
C SER A 556 21.62 3.63 8.67
N GLY A 557 21.04 2.68 7.91
CA GLY A 557 21.33 2.46 6.49
C GLY A 557 20.16 2.85 5.59
N LEU A 558 20.45 3.37 4.40
CA LEU A 558 19.45 3.66 3.37
C LEU A 558 19.67 2.75 2.16
N LEU A 559 18.66 1.96 1.83
CA LEU A 559 18.57 1.18 0.61
C LEU A 559 17.73 1.95 -0.42
N VAL A 560 18.30 2.21 -1.59
CA VAL A 560 17.58 2.86 -2.68
C VAL A 560 17.16 1.81 -3.72
N GLN A 561 15.89 1.81 -4.12
CA GLN A 561 15.42 1.02 -5.27
C GLN A 561 15.24 1.95 -6.47
N ASP A 562 15.91 1.63 -7.59
CA ASP A 562 15.80 2.39 -8.84
C ASP A 562 14.49 2.06 -9.58
N SER A 563 13.38 2.55 -9.04
CA SER A 563 12.05 2.36 -9.58
C SER A 563 11.15 3.59 -9.38
N ALA A 564 10.09 3.66 -10.18
CA ALA A 564 8.91 4.46 -9.88
C ALA A 564 7.92 3.63 -9.06
N GLY A 565 7.11 4.29 -8.26
CA GLY A 565 6.11 3.64 -7.41
C GLY A 565 6.26 3.97 -5.94
N HIS A 566 5.22 3.69 -5.17
CA HIS A 566 5.18 3.96 -3.74
C HIS A 566 5.66 2.76 -2.93
N CYS A 567 6.64 2.96 -2.05
CA CYS A 567 7.35 1.90 -1.32
C CYS A 567 8.05 0.87 -2.22
N SER A 568 8.92 0.04 -1.67
CA SER A 568 9.63 -1.00 -2.43
C SER A 568 8.69 -2.03 -3.05
N LEU A 569 7.50 -2.19 -2.47
CA LEU A 569 6.44 -3.08 -2.95
C LEU A 569 5.96 -2.74 -4.34
N ALA A 570 6.17 -1.54 -4.87
CA ALA A 570 5.73 -1.20 -6.22
C ALA A 570 6.51 -1.95 -7.32
N LEU A 571 7.78 -2.27 -7.07
CA LEU A 571 8.63 -3.04 -7.98
C LEU A 571 9.66 -3.87 -7.22
N PRO A 572 9.28 -4.98 -6.56
CA PRO A 572 10.20 -5.78 -5.78
C PRO A 572 11.27 -6.38 -6.69
N THR A 573 12.52 -6.25 -6.27
CA THR A 573 13.68 -6.84 -6.96
C THR A 573 14.35 -7.87 -6.05
N PRO A 574 15.04 -8.89 -6.62
CA PRO A 574 15.84 -9.82 -5.82
C PRO A 574 16.86 -9.12 -4.92
N CYS A 575 17.44 -8.02 -5.41
CA CYS A 575 18.36 -7.18 -4.64
C CYS A 575 17.66 -6.61 -3.39
N THR A 576 16.54 -5.91 -3.56
CA THR A 576 15.81 -5.30 -2.44
C THR A 576 15.36 -6.34 -1.41
N ILE A 577 14.78 -7.45 -1.89
CA ILE A 577 14.31 -8.54 -1.04
C ILE A 577 15.45 -9.15 -0.23
N THR A 578 16.61 -9.36 -0.87
CA THR A 578 17.77 -9.96 -0.20
C THR A 578 18.28 -9.06 0.92
N ARG A 579 18.37 -7.74 0.69
CA ARG A 579 18.82 -6.79 1.72
C ARG A 579 17.85 -6.68 2.90
N ILE A 580 16.55 -6.68 2.63
CA ILE A 580 15.53 -6.71 3.69
C ILE A 580 15.64 -8.01 4.50
N ARG A 581 15.79 -9.17 3.83
CA ARG A 581 15.99 -10.46 4.50
C ARG A 581 17.25 -10.46 5.37
N ASP A 582 18.37 -10.02 4.83
CA ASP A 582 19.66 -9.99 5.52
C ASP A 582 19.62 -9.11 6.77
N TYR A 583 18.91 -8.00 6.70
CA TYR A 583 18.69 -7.14 7.84
C TYR A 583 17.87 -7.82 8.95
N PHE A 584 16.76 -8.50 8.63
CA PHE A 584 16.01 -9.25 9.64
C PHE A 584 16.83 -10.42 10.20
N GLN A 585 17.41 -11.25 9.34
CA GLN A 585 18.15 -12.45 9.72
C GLN A 585 19.42 -12.15 10.52
N ARG A 586 20.17 -11.10 10.15
CA ARG A 586 21.54 -10.85 10.63
C ARG A 586 21.77 -9.43 11.17
N GLY A 587 20.85 -8.49 10.96
CA GLY A 587 21.06 -7.09 11.30
C GLY A 587 21.99 -6.35 10.34
N GLU A 588 22.23 -6.91 9.15
CA GLU A 588 23.13 -6.32 8.17
C GLU A 588 22.44 -5.17 7.43
N LEU A 589 23.12 -4.03 7.39
CA LEU A 589 22.70 -2.86 6.64
C LEU A 589 23.28 -2.88 5.22
N PRO A 590 22.61 -2.22 4.26
CA PRO A 590 23.16 -2.00 2.93
C PRO A 590 24.47 -1.19 3.00
N ALA A 591 25.30 -1.34 1.97
CA ALA A 591 26.47 -0.50 1.79
C ALA A 591 26.07 0.97 1.63
N GLN A 592 26.99 1.88 1.92
CA GLN A 592 26.71 3.31 1.81
C GLN A 592 26.36 3.67 0.36
N HIS A 593 25.23 4.36 0.17
CA HIS A 593 24.67 4.74 -1.13
C HIS A 593 24.31 3.56 -2.05
N GLU A 594 24.10 2.37 -1.49
CA GLU A 594 23.72 1.19 -2.25
C GLU A 594 22.37 1.36 -2.95
N THR A 595 22.37 1.10 -4.26
CA THR A 595 21.18 1.20 -5.11
C THR A 595 20.90 -0.15 -5.77
N CYS A 596 19.70 -0.70 -5.53
CA CYS A 596 19.17 -1.86 -6.22
C CYS A 596 18.58 -1.43 -7.57
N VAL A 597 19.26 -1.77 -8.66
CA VAL A 597 18.83 -1.46 -10.03
C VAL A 597 18.07 -2.67 -10.59
N PRO A 598 16.81 -2.51 -11.05
CA PRO A 598 16.11 -3.60 -11.73
C PRO A 598 16.73 -3.84 -13.12
N PRO A 599 16.61 -5.06 -13.69
CA PRO A 599 17.06 -5.32 -15.04
C PRO A 599 16.40 -4.41 -16.05
N VAL A 600 17.10 -4.16 -17.16
CA VAL A 600 16.63 -3.29 -18.24
C VAL A 600 15.29 -3.78 -18.78
N SER A 601 14.27 -2.93 -18.67
CA SER A 601 12.89 -3.18 -19.08
C SER A 601 12.17 -1.85 -19.34
N ALA A 602 10.91 -1.90 -19.78
CA ALA A 602 10.07 -0.71 -19.91
C ALA A 602 9.76 -0.02 -18.56
N TRP A 603 10.13 -0.63 -17.43
CA TRP A 603 9.91 -0.12 -16.07
C TRP A 603 11.18 0.46 -15.44
N SER A 604 12.34 0.28 -16.08
CA SER A 604 13.62 0.71 -15.55
C SER A 604 13.80 2.20 -15.75
N LEU A 605 14.12 2.92 -14.67
CA LEU A 605 14.42 4.35 -14.74
C LEU A 605 15.87 4.61 -15.14
N ASN A 606 16.78 3.68 -14.86
CA ASN A 606 18.21 3.83 -15.16
C ASN A 606 18.76 5.12 -14.52
N SER A 607 18.40 5.39 -13.26
CA SER A 607 18.67 6.68 -12.60
C SER A 607 20.16 6.91 -12.31
N THR A 608 21.02 5.91 -12.53
CA THR A 608 22.49 6.04 -12.41
C THR A 608 23.16 6.50 -13.71
N ASP A 609 22.46 6.47 -14.85
CA ASP A 609 22.98 6.88 -16.15
C ASP A 609 22.75 8.38 -16.38
N PRO A 610 23.81 9.19 -16.62
CA PRO A 610 23.69 10.62 -16.93
C PRO A 610 22.82 10.95 -18.15
N ALA A 611 22.58 9.98 -19.06
CA ALA A 611 21.70 10.15 -20.20
C ALA A 611 20.21 9.92 -19.87
N SER A 612 19.90 9.33 -18.71
CA SER A 612 18.52 9.09 -18.28
C SER A 612 17.82 10.39 -17.88
N PRO A 613 16.55 10.59 -18.25
CA PRO A 613 15.75 11.70 -17.72
C PRO A 613 15.50 11.59 -16.20
N PHE A 614 15.85 10.45 -15.59
CA PHE A 614 15.71 10.17 -14.16
C PHE A 614 17.03 10.27 -13.39
N TYR A 615 18.12 10.68 -14.06
CA TYR A 615 19.45 10.72 -13.49
C TYR A 615 19.50 11.46 -12.15
N ASP A 616 20.06 10.81 -11.14
CA ASP A 616 20.37 11.41 -9.84
C ASP A 616 21.87 11.21 -9.56
N PRO A 617 22.67 12.30 -9.56
CA PRO A 617 24.12 12.22 -9.35
C PRO A 617 24.51 11.82 -7.92
N GLU A 618 23.57 11.82 -6.97
CA GLU A 618 23.80 11.40 -5.58
C GLU A 618 23.63 9.89 -5.40
N LEU A 619 23.19 9.15 -6.43
CA LEU A 619 23.13 7.69 -6.37
C LEU A 619 24.54 7.09 -6.46
N GLY A 620 24.81 6.11 -5.60
CA GLY A 620 26.02 5.32 -5.65
C GLY A 620 26.05 4.35 -6.85
N PRO A 621 27.18 3.65 -7.06
CA PRO A 621 27.23 2.59 -8.05
C PRO A 621 26.16 1.51 -7.73
N PRO A 622 25.64 0.80 -8.74
CA PRO A 622 24.71 -0.30 -8.52
C PRO A 622 25.26 -1.30 -7.50
N ALA A 623 24.37 -1.85 -6.67
CA ALA A 623 24.71 -2.96 -5.78
C ALA A 623 25.42 -4.07 -6.58
N GLU A 624 26.50 -4.64 -6.05
CA GLU A 624 27.13 -5.81 -6.68
C GLU A 624 26.09 -6.95 -6.75
N GLU A 625 25.73 -7.35 -7.97
CA GLU A 625 25.02 -8.59 -8.22
C GLU A 625 25.96 -9.74 -7.88
N ASN A 626 26.01 -10.13 -6.60
CA ASN A 626 26.27 -11.52 -6.33
C ASN A 626 25.12 -12.28 -7.00
N GLU A 627 25.41 -13.06 -8.05
CA GLU A 627 24.50 -14.05 -8.61
C GLU A 627 24.03 -14.95 -7.45
N VAL A 628 23.00 -14.53 -6.73
CA VAL A 628 22.38 -15.36 -5.71
C VAL A 628 21.66 -16.43 -6.52
N ARG A 629 22.32 -17.60 -6.65
CA ARG A 629 21.75 -18.82 -7.22
C ARG A 629 20.54 -19.25 -6.37
N LEU A 630 19.41 -18.61 -6.58
CA LEU A 630 18.13 -18.89 -5.94
C LEU A 630 17.32 -19.89 -6.79
N PHE A 631 17.92 -20.97 -7.27
CA PHE A 631 17.36 -21.78 -8.38
C PHE A 631 16.06 -22.58 -8.12
N GLU A 632 15.42 -22.45 -6.95
CA GLU A 632 14.04 -22.92 -6.69
C GLU A 632 13.28 -21.97 -5.74
N THR A 633 14.02 -21.24 -4.91
CA THR A 633 13.55 -20.19 -4.01
C THR A 633 13.20 -18.88 -4.72
N GLU A 634 13.72 -18.65 -5.94
CA GLU A 634 13.35 -17.50 -6.80
C GLU A 634 11.86 -17.48 -7.06
N GLN A 635 11.25 -18.60 -7.47
CA GLN A 635 9.86 -18.59 -7.88
C GLN A 635 8.93 -18.20 -6.73
N ARG A 636 9.16 -18.73 -5.53
CA ARG A 636 8.36 -18.36 -4.35
C ARG A 636 8.56 -16.91 -3.92
N VAL A 637 9.79 -16.42 -4.00
CA VAL A 637 10.11 -15.03 -3.68
C VAL A 637 9.52 -14.08 -4.72
N TYR A 638 9.55 -14.45 -6.00
CA TYR A 638 8.89 -13.72 -7.09
C TYR A 638 7.37 -13.80 -7.00
N GLU A 639 6.78 -14.93 -6.64
CA GLU A 639 5.35 -15.07 -6.39
C GLU A 639 4.92 -14.26 -5.16
N ALA A 640 5.72 -14.23 -4.10
CA ALA A 640 5.49 -13.37 -2.94
C ALA A 640 5.61 -11.89 -3.30
N ALA A 641 6.63 -11.51 -4.06
CA ALA A 641 6.80 -10.17 -4.61
C ALA A 641 5.60 -9.75 -5.46
N ALA A 642 5.18 -10.60 -6.41
CA ALA A 642 4.01 -10.39 -7.24
C ALA A 642 2.74 -10.30 -6.38
N GLY A 643 2.60 -11.13 -5.35
CA GLY A 643 1.48 -11.08 -4.41
C GLY A 643 1.44 -9.80 -3.57
N MET A 644 2.60 -9.27 -3.14
CA MET A 644 2.67 -7.98 -2.44
C MET A 644 2.42 -6.80 -3.37
N GLN A 645 2.88 -6.88 -4.61
CA GLN A 645 2.54 -5.88 -5.63
C GLN A 645 1.06 -5.94 -6.01
N GLU A 646 0.47 -7.14 -6.15
CA GLU A 646 -0.97 -7.32 -6.41
C GLU A 646 -1.78 -6.77 -5.24
N TRP A 647 -1.30 -6.98 -4.03
CA TRP A 647 -1.83 -6.36 -2.84
C TRP A 647 -1.74 -4.84 -2.95
N ALA A 648 -0.55 -4.26 -3.13
CA ALA A 648 -0.36 -2.81 -3.22
C ALA A 648 -1.26 -2.20 -4.31
N ALA A 649 -1.22 -2.76 -5.52
CA ALA A 649 -2.07 -2.34 -6.62
C ALA A 649 -3.56 -2.49 -6.31
N GLY A 650 -4.00 -3.63 -5.74
CA GLY A 650 -5.40 -3.87 -5.40
C GLY A 650 -5.92 -3.09 -4.18
N HIS A 651 -5.01 -2.61 -3.33
CA HIS A 651 -5.32 -1.90 -2.08
C HIS A 651 -5.19 -0.37 -2.22
N GLU A 652 -4.38 0.09 -3.17
CA GLU A 652 -4.24 1.51 -3.53
C GLU A 652 -5.22 1.89 -4.65
N PHE A 653 -5.67 0.93 -5.47
CA PHE A 653 -6.60 1.13 -6.58
C PHE A 653 -8.03 0.69 -6.24
N LEU A 654 -8.93 1.66 -6.11
CA LEU A 654 -10.29 1.61 -6.64
C LEU A 654 -11.02 0.24 -6.52
N GLY A 655 -10.98 -0.42 -5.35
CA GLY A 655 -11.67 -1.70 -5.12
C GLY A 655 -11.53 -2.74 -6.25
N GLY A 656 -10.45 -2.66 -7.04
CA GLY A 656 -10.49 -2.94 -8.48
C GLY A 656 -10.15 -4.36 -8.88
N GLY A 657 -10.53 -5.36 -8.07
CA GLY A 657 -10.36 -6.77 -8.41
C GLY A 657 -11.06 -7.20 -9.72
N GLY A 658 -11.97 -6.37 -10.26
CA GLY A 658 -12.69 -6.64 -11.51
C GLY A 658 -12.09 -6.02 -12.79
N LEU A 659 -11.30 -4.94 -12.70
CA LEU A 659 -10.86 -4.19 -13.90
C LEU A 659 -9.53 -4.70 -14.48
N VAL A 660 -8.58 -5.04 -13.61
CA VAL A 660 -7.24 -5.52 -14.00
C VAL A 660 -7.21 -7.06 -14.05
N GLY A 661 -8.00 -7.73 -13.19
CA GLY A 661 -7.93 -9.17 -12.95
C GLY A 661 -8.42 -10.10 -14.08
N GLU A 662 -9.33 -9.65 -14.96
CA GLU A 662 -9.86 -10.51 -16.03
C GLU A 662 -8.90 -10.61 -17.24
N ARG A 663 -8.13 -9.56 -17.54
CA ARG A 663 -7.15 -9.57 -18.66
C ARG A 663 -5.76 -10.05 -18.24
N ALA A 664 -5.34 -9.79 -17.01
CA ALA A 664 -4.07 -10.32 -16.48
C ALA A 664 -4.08 -11.87 -16.41
N ARG A 665 -5.24 -12.48 -16.10
CA ARG A 665 -5.38 -13.94 -16.03
C ARG A 665 -5.65 -14.63 -17.37
N ALA A 666 -6.23 -13.94 -18.35
CA ALA A 666 -6.73 -14.57 -19.58
C ALA A 666 -5.85 -14.34 -20.81
N GLY A 667 -4.84 -13.45 -20.76
CA GLY A 667 -4.09 -13.10 -21.96
C GLY A 667 -2.60 -12.94 -21.72
N GLY A 668 -1.86 -14.04 -21.62
CA GLY A 668 -0.44 -14.13 -22.02
C GLY A 668 0.47 -12.95 -21.70
N TRP A 669 0.26 -12.24 -20.59
CA TRP A 669 1.20 -11.23 -20.09
C TRP A 669 2.40 -12.01 -19.60
N GLY A 670 3.54 -11.76 -20.26
CA GLY A 670 4.71 -12.63 -20.26
C GLY A 670 4.99 -13.25 -18.90
N ASP A 671 5.17 -14.57 -18.92
CA ASP A 671 5.93 -15.28 -17.90
C ASP A 671 7.10 -14.38 -17.45
N PRO A 672 7.24 -14.04 -16.15
CA PRO A 672 8.33 -13.22 -15.64
C PRO A 672 9.71 -13.77 -16.04
N SER A 673 9.79 -15.07 -16.36
CA SER A 673 11.00 -15.73 -16.87
C SER A 673 11.43 -15.27 -18.28
N TYR A 674 10.52 -14.69 -19.07
CA TYR A 674 10.81 -14.22 -20.43
C TYR A 674 11.48 -12.84 -20.47
N GLY A 675 11.32 -12.01 -19.43
CA GLY A 675 12.04 -10.73 -19.30
C GLY A 675 13.54 -10.88 -19.02
N TYR A 676 13.95 -12.03 -18.48
CA TYR A 676 15.35 -12.34 -18.14
C TYR A 676 16.04 -13.26 -19.15
N ARG A 677 15.31 -13.83 -20.11
CA ARG A 677 15.86 -14.70 -21.15
C ARG A 677 15.66 -14.13 -22.55
N SER A 678 16.33 -13.03 -22.88
CA SER A 678 16.82 -12.88 -24.26
C SER A 678 17.97 -11.87 -24.37
N ARG A 679 19.04 -12.33 -25.04
CA ARG A 679 20.26 -11.62 -25.46
C ARG A 679 21.42 -11.50 -24.47
N PHE A 680 21.82 -12.62 -23.86
CA PHE A 680 23.25 -12.91 -23.77
C PHE A 680 23.74 -13.47 -25.11
N GLY A 681 23.93 -12.57 -26.08
CA GLY A 681 24.78 -12.83 -27.23
C GLY A 681 26.21 -12.54 -26.79
N SER A 682 26.98 -13.59 -26.55
CA SER A 682 28.41 -13.54 -26.22
C SER A 682 29.18 -12.70 -27.23
N VAL A 683 29.57 -11.48 -26.86
CA VAL A 683 30.65 -10.75 -27.54
C VAL A 683 31.94 -11.20 -26.86
N VAL A 684 32.55 -12.24 -27.42
CA VAL A 684 33.91 -12.66 -27.08
C VAL A 684 34.85 -11.88 -27.98
N TYR A 685 35.70 -11.04 -27.36
CA TYR A 685 36.93 -10.56 -27.96
C TYR A 685 37.86 -11.76 -28.21
N GLY A 686 38.39 -11.89 -29.43
CA GLY A 686 39.42 -12.87 -29.78
C GLY A 686 40.12 -12.46 -31.06
N GLU A 687 41.33 -11.94 -30.89
CA GLU A 687 42.32 -11.67 -31.94
C GLU A 687 42.78 -12.95 -32.64
N ASP A 688 43.12 -12.77 -33.91
CA ASP A 688 44.19 -13.39 -34.70
C ASP A 688 44.26 -14.90 -35.02
N ASP A 689 44.60 -15.09 -36.30
CA ASP A 689 45.44 -16.12 -36.93
C ASP A 689 44.82 -17.34 -37.64
N TYR A 690 45.07 -17.31 -38.96
CA TYR A 690 45.55 -18.36 -39.86
C TYR A 690 44.62 -19.50 -40.35
N ASN A 691 44.37 -19.39 -41.66
CA ASN A 691 44.60 -20.37 -42.72
C ASN A 691 43.61 -21.52 -43.01
N ASP A 692 43.33 -21.54 -44.31
CA ASP A 692 43.35 -22.67 -45.25
C ASP A 692 42.05 -23.45 -45.52
N ASP A 693 41.68 -23.29 -46.79
CA ASP A 693 41.34 -24.33 -47.77
C ASP A 693 39.89 -24.84 -47.87
N ASP A 694 39.31 -24.38 -48.99
CA ASP A 694 38.83 -25.18 -50.12
C ASP A 694 37.38 -25.68 -50.21
N ASP A 695 36.90 -25.44 -51.44
CA ASP A 695 36.02 -26.21 -52.29
C ASP A 695 34.49 -26.09 -52.20
N ASP A 696 33.99 -25.31 -53.16
CA ASP A 696 33.19 -25.74 -54.32
C ASP A 696 31.73 -26.21 -54.16
N GLY A 697 30.88 -25.63 -55.02
CA GLY A 697 29.96 -26.44 -55.82
C GLY A 697 28.48 -26.05 -55.82
N ASP A 698 28.14 -25.00 -56.57
CA ASP A 698 27.17 -24.94 -57.69
C ASP A 698 25.78 -25.65 -57.66
N ASP A 699 24.83 -24.86 -58.17
CA ASP A 699 23.77 -25.17 -59.15
C ASP A 699 22.33 -25.63 -58.75
N ASP A 700 21.43 -24.64 -58.92
CA ASP A 700 20.31 -24.58 -59.89
C ASP A 700 18.95 -25.31 -59.73
N ASP A 701 17.93 -24.50 -60.07
CA ASP A 701 16.66 -24.77 -60.76
C ASP A 701 15.49 -25.51 -60.06
N ASN A 702 14.37 -24.81 -59.85
CA ASN A 702 13.21 -24.72 -60.78
C ASN A 702 11.89 -24.33 -60.09
N PHE A 703 11.18 -23.36 -60.67
CA PHE A 703 9.73 -23.05 -60.50
C PHE A 703 8.86 -24.04 -61.35
N PRO A 704 7.50 -23.99 -61.50
CA PRO A 704 6.46 -23.07 -60.95
C PRO A 704 5.10 -23.72 -60.50
N GLY A 705 4.27 -22.92 -59.80
CA GLY A 705 2.92 -22.51 -60.25
C GLY A 705 1.64 -23.31 -59.90
N LEU A 706 0.62 -22.55 -59.43
CA LEU A 706 -0.86 -22.63 -59.66
C LEU A 706 -1.77 -22.75 -58.41
N SER A 707 -2.15 -21.58 -57.84
CA SER A 707 -3.49 -20.93 -57.82
C SER A 707 -4.80 -21.74 -57.49
N PRO A 708 -5.98 -21.10 -57.23
CA PRO A 708 -6.63 -21.12 -55.90
C PRO A 708 -8.13 -21.55 -55.91
N GLY A 709 -8.76 -21.62 -54.73
CA GLY A 709 -10.22 -21.44 -54.61
C GLY A 709 -10.92 -22.20 -53.46
N SER A 710 -11.35 -21.46 -52.42
CA SER A 710 -12.76 -21.26 -51.99
C SER A 710 -12.80 -20.48 -50.69
#